data_AF-A0A7R9LMK2-F1
#
_entry.id   AF-A0A7R9LMK2-F1
#
_cell.length_a   1.000
_cell.length_b   1.000
_cell.length_c   1.000
_cell.angle_alpha   90.00
_cell.angle_beta   90.00
_cell.angle_gamma   90.00
#
_symmetry.space_group_name_H-M   'P 1'
#
loop_
_entity.id
_entity.type
_entity.pdbx_description
1 polymer ?
#
loop_
_entity_poly.entity_id
_entity_poly.type
_entity_poly.pdbx_seq_one_letter_code
_entity_poly.pdbx_strand_id
1 'polypeptide(L)'
;MEDDLKSHYDCIITGTGLTQSVVGAALARVGKSVFHCDQNHFYSQEWQSMNFTHAVNWCHTTHTGAAIDGESGASARHQPLPASTHPDLRLLRDRELYRNCRRGDVVSNVCQISYLCDEDAPDVTPTAPVAPEEVDVGPVVAEMAPDVAVGEVAAAAAQPDGDNEAPMETTADDDRPQSWSLLRFNLESRRFNLDLTPRLLYSRGSMVDLLVSSNISRYAEFKAITRILTTIDDQIVEVPVSRGDIFNNKDVSVIDKRMLMKFMTFCSEYDRHYADYEKYENQPIGEFLSAQNLSPILQNFILNAIAMAPDTCPTKDALKLIHNFIHSAGRFGNTPFLFTLYGTGELPQAFCRLCAVFGGTYCLKKRCDALVVDDSNACKAVVMDGHRFDCDFVVTDYTVADCEGKACETSDTDVKYISRAILISDGSIKRADTEHLSLLHIPASADNKAPVFLIEVGSSALVAPKGLYVQYLWCDSMGDNAKHDLMPIVKKLYNFTPETDAQKPKALWSVYFNQRCTKPVIPDLPANVYVTTPPINELDFDFAINEARTIFKSMYPNEEFLPRAPDPNEIIFDGPQNDVELNEPNNQPMAPIEPCICVHESDKQISIACMGADVDDYNIEIIIDNVNHYLLSNSQTILKKFQMTNTSVTELTERVFGIIPYVTVEVYDNKLLNLSNFTEKSLISALYTLKSFYAANNQLYDSTGSQLVSAFANFPHLEYLTIKESNVEIISKNSFPSVRQNHIKYLDLSGNGITHVEEYAFHGLSHLIHLDLSNNSLTQLDANSLAIRSPSAQPLQLWLQSNQLTSHELSPKLFPSIKRPLMVFMADNNMHYFPESVFREVIESDDYYLVDVNDNPFLCDCERHKWLFSIDRHLRSKIRNMYCSEHTIWHFEDIVTKNCV
;
A
#
# COMPACT_ATOMS: atom_id res chain seq x y z
N MET A 1 9.18 1.58 29.90
CA MET A 1 7.73 1.39 29.64
C MET A 1 7.20 0.16 30.37
N GLU A 2 7.94 -0.95 30.47
CA GLU A 2 7.53 -2.11 31.30
C GLU A 2 7.44 -1.79 32.80
N ASP A 3 8.24 -0.86 33.31
CA ASP A 3 8.21 -0.44 34.73
C ASP A 3 6.92 0.29 35.17
N ASP A 4 6.04 0.70 34.22
CA ASP A 4 4.80 1.44 34.50
C ASP A 4 3.52 0.57 34.38
N LEU A 5 3.64 -0.72 34.03
CA LEU A 5 2.49 -1.61 33.88
C LEU A 5 1.98 -2.12 35.23
N LYS A 6 0.66 -2.10 35.44
CA LYS A 6 0.05 -2.64 36.66
C LYS A 6 0.19 -4.16 36.71
N SER A 7 0.38 -4.70 37.91
CA SER A 7 0.40 -6.14 38.16
C SER A 7 -0.98 -6.80 37.98
N HIS A 8 -2.05 -6.04 38.16
CA HIS A 8 -3.43 -6.51 38.08
C HIS A 8 -4.34 -5.48 37.38
N TYR A 9 -5.26 -5.98 36.55
CA TYR A 9 -6.29 -5.19 35.87
C TYR A 9 -7.67 -5.82 36.05
N ASP A 10 -8.69 -5.02 36.35
CA ASP A 10 -10.10 -5.46 36.34
C ASP A 10 -10.49 -6.16 35.01
N CYS A 11 -9.97 -5.68 33.87
CA CYS A 11 -10.22 -6.33 32.59
C CYS A 11 -9.03 -6.19 31.61
N ILE A 12 -8.68 -7.31 30.95
CA ILE A 12 -7.75 -7.32 29.82
C ILE A 12 -8.55 -7.51 28.54
N ILE A 13 -8.31 -6.65 27.56
CA ILE A 13 -8.96 -6.67 26.25
C ILE A 13 -7.90 -6.93 25.18
N THR A 14 -8.10 -7.97 24.36
CA THR A 14 -7.21 -8.29 23.25
C THR A 14 -7.93 -8.07 21.92
N GLY A 15 -7.35 -7.26 21.06
CA GLY A 15 -7.93 -6.83 19.81
C GLY A 15 -8.67 -5.51 19.94
N THR A 16 -8.41 -4.59 19.04
CA THR A 16 -8.97 -3.22 19.02
C THR A 16 -10.15 -3.07 18.07
N GLY A 17 -10.86 -4.16 17.77
CA GLY A 17 -12.11 -4.13 17.01
C GLY A 17 -13.19 -3.25 17.67
N LEU A 18 -14.28 -2.97 16.94
CA LEU A 18 -15.30 -2.03 17.39
C LEU A 18 -15.93 -2.44 18.73
N THR A 19 -16.41 -3.67 18.85
CA THR A 19 -17.05 -4.17 20.09
C THR A 19 -16.08 -4.08 21.27
N GLN A 20 -14.83 -4.53 21.10
CA GLN A 20 -13.78 -4.48 22.11
C GLN A 20 -13.50 -3.04 22.57
N SER A 21 -13.40 -2.11 21.61
CA SER A 21 -13.17 -0.69 21.88
C SER A 21 -14.29 -0.05 22.67
N VAL A 22 -15.56 -0.34 22.32
CA VAL A 22 -16.73 0.16 23.05
C VAL A 22 -16.77 -0.41 24.48
N VAL A 23 -16.47 -1.70 24.66
CA VAL A 23 -16.39 -2.32 26.00
C VAL A 23 -15.29 -1.68 26.84
N GLY A 24 -14.08 -1.50 26.28
CA GLY A 24 -12.97 -0.85 26.97
C GLY A 24 -13.30 0.57 27.41
N ALA A 25 -13.92 1.35 26.50
CA ALA A 25 -14.39 2.68 26.82
C ALA A 25 -15.44 2.70 27.95
N ALA A 26 -16.41 1.78 27.92
CA ALA A 26 -17.44 1.68 28.94
C ALA A 26 -16.86 1.32 30.31
N LEU A 27 -15.92 0.37 30.36
CA LEU A 27 -15.22 -0.07 31.57
C LEU A 27 -14.39 1.06 32.19
N ALA A 28 -13.53 1.70 31.39
CA ALA A 28 -12.70 2.81 31.86
C ALA A 28 -13.57 3.98 32.36
N ARG A 29 -14.68 4.25 31.68
CA ARG A 29 -15.60 5.34 32.04
C ARG A 29 -16.24 5.15 33.41
N VAL A 30 -16.47 3.92 33.86
CA VAL A 30 -16.97 3.62 35.22
C VAL A 30 -15.84 3.34 36.22
N GLY A 31 -14.60 3.71 35.88
CA GLY A 31 -13.45 3.69 36.78
C GLY A 31 -12.73 2.34 36.87
N LYS A 32 -12.99 1.39 35.96
CA LYS A 32 -12.29 0.11 35.94
C LYS A 32 -10.93 0.24 35.27
N SER A 33 -9.93 -0.46 35.78
CA SER A 33 -8.61 -0.53 35.15
C SER A 33 -8.66 -1.49 33.95
N VAL A 34 -8.38 -0.95 32.77
CA VAL A 34 -8.38 -1.72 31.51
C VAL A 34 -6.97 -1.80 30.96
N PHE A 35 -6.55 -3.00 30.56
CA PHE A 35 -5.38 -3.18 29.69
C PHE A 35 -5.85 -3.64 28.32
N HIS A 36 -5.69 -2.78 27.30
CA HIS A 36 -6.17 -3.02 25.96
C HIS A 36 -4.99 -3.20 25.00
N CYS A 37 -4.81 -4.40 24.46
CA CYS A 37 -3.71 -4.72 23.58
C CYS A 37 -4.18 -5.21 22.20
N ASP A 38 -3.32 -5.09 21.20
CA ASP A 38 -3.54 -5.67 19.87
C ASP A 38 -2.23 -6.23 19.31
N GLN A 39 -2.30 -7.36 18.63
CA GLN A 39 -1.14 -7.94 17.93
C GLN A 39 -0.75 -7.13 16.68
N ASN A 40 -1.69 -6.38 16.11
CA ASN A 40 -1.43 -5.53 14.95
C ASN A 40 -0.66 -4.28 15.37
N HIS A 41 0.04 -3.68 14.41
CA HIS A 41 0.70 -2.38 14.57
C HIS A 41 -0.25 -1.18 14.34
N PHE A 42 -1.54 -1.46 14.19
CA PHE A 42 -2.62 -0.51 13.91
C PHE A 42 -3.87 -0.87 14.73
N TYR A 43 -4.81 0.07 14.82
CA TYR A 43 -6.09 -0.11 15.51
C TYR A 43 -7.17 -0.74 14.61
N SER A 44 -8.30 -1.15 15.21
CA SER A 44 -9.57 -1.45 14.56
C SER A 44 -9.71 -2.86 13.97
N GLN A 45 -8.65 -3.66 13.89
CA GLN A 45 -8.69 -5.04 13.35
C GLN A 45 -9.45 -5.10 12.01
N GLU A 46 -10.56 -5.85 11.93
CA GLU A 46 -11.39 -6.00 10.71
C GLU A 46 -12.18 -4.73 10.36
N TRP A 47 -12.23 -3.75 11.24
CA TRP A 47 -12.87 -2.44 11.05
C TRP A 47 -11.88 -1.37 10.56
N GLN A 48 -10.63 -1.73 10.25
CA GLN A 48 -9.61 -0.75 9.84
C GLN A 48 -9.95 -0.04 8.53
N SER A 49 -9.46 1.20 8.43
CA SER A 49 -9.35 1.98 7.20
C SER A 49 -7.88 2.03 6.79
N MET A 50 -7.57 1.73 5.53
CA MET A 50 -6.19 1.61 5.05
C MET A 50 -5.86 2.68 4.00
N ASN A 51 -4.66 3.25 4.08
CA ASN A 51 -4.14 3.98 2.93
C ASN A 51 -3.87 3.02 1.74
N PHE A 52 -3.65 3.55 0.53
CA PHE A 52 -3.55 2.70 -0.66
C PHE A 52 -2.40 1.70 -0.57
N THR A 53 -1.23 2.12 -0.09
CA THR A 53 -0.05 1.26 0.06
C THR A 53 -0.30 0.15 1.08
N HIS A 54 -0.93 0.49 2.22
CA HIS A 54 -1.31 -0.49 3.23
C HIS A 54 -2.32 -1.49 2.67
N ALA A 55 -3.30 -1.05 1.87
CA ALA A 55 -4.26 -1.95 1.25
C ALA A 55 -3.59 -2.95 0.28
N VAL A 56 -2.65 -2.49 -0.54
CA VAL A 56 -1.86 -3.36 -1.42
C VAL A 56 -1.02 -4.36 -0.60
N ASN A 57 -0.32 -3.90 0.43
CA ASN A 57 0.46 -4.78 1.33
C ASN A 57 -0.43 -5.80 2.06
N TRP A 58 -1.61 -5.38 2.51
CA TRP A 58 -2.61 -6.24 3.13
C TRP A 58 -3.09 -7.33 2.17
N CYS A 59 -3.28 -7.03 0.89
CA CYS A 59 -3.59 -8.02 -0.14
C CYS A 59 -2.49 -9.07 -0.27
N HIS A 60 -1.23 -8.64 -0.40
CA HIS A 60 -0.08 -9.54 -0.57
C HIS A 60 0.16 -10.45 0.65
N THR A 61 0.09 -9.90 1.85
CA THR A 61 0.31 -10.66 3.10
C THR A 61 -0.79 -11.68 3.35
N THR A 62 -2.04 -11.33 3.06
CA THR A 62 -3.18 -12.25 3.20
C THR A 62 -3.17 -13.35 2.12
N HIS A 63 -2.71 -13.04 0.90
CA HIS A 63 -2.61 -14.00 -0.21
C HIS A 63 -1.56 -15.11 0.00
N THR A 64 -0.40 -14.76 0.54
CA THR A 64 0.74 -15.69 0.64
C THR A 64 0.67 -16.60 1.87
N GLY A 65 -0.27 -16.36 2.79
CA GLY A 65 -0.37 -17.09 4.05
C GLY A 65 0.85 -16.95 4.95
N ALA A 66 1.78 -16.05 4.61
CA ALA A 66 2.96 -15.76 5.39
C ALA A 66 2.53 -14.85 6.55
N ALA A 67 2.58 -15.39 7.77
CA ALA A 67 2.74 -14.54 8.94
C ALA A 67 4.01 -13.68 8.74
N ILE A 68 4.03 -12.49 9.34
CA ILE A 68 5.26 -11.72 9.52
C ILE A 68 6.13 -12.50 10.50
N ASP A 69 6.78 -13.58 10.03
CA ASP A 69 7.97 -14.13 10.67
C ASP A 69 9.15 -13.27 10.19
N GLY A 70 9.14 -12.04 10.66
CA GLY A 70 10.13 -11.00 10.37
C GLY A 70 10.30 -10.03 11.52
N GLU A 71 9.84 -10.37 12.73
CA GLU A 71 10.12 -9.63 13.97
C GLU A 71 10.27 -10.61 15.14
N SER A 72 11.34 -11.39 15.15
CA SER A 72 11.98 -11.80 16.39
C SER A 72 13.46 -11.98 16.10
N GLY A 73 14.29 -11.27 16.84
CA GLY A 73 15.73 -11.46 16.82
C GLY A 73 16.09 -12.94 16.93
N ALA A 74 17.16 -13.29 16.22
CA ALA A 74 18.08 -14.39 16.46
C ALA A 74 17.60 -15.39 17.51
N SER A 75 17.25 -16.63 17.09
CA SER A 75 17.44 -17.86 17.87
C SER A 75 17.47 -17.65 19.40
N ALA A 76 16.46 -16.96 19.93
CA ALA A 76 16.27 -16.87 21.35
C ALA A 76 15.53 -18.15 21.62
N ARG A 77 16.31 -19.21 21.91
CA ARG A 77 15.82 -20.38 22.62
C ARG A 77 14.80 -19.85 23.62
N HIS A 78 13.52 -20.03 23.33
CA HIS A 78 12.47 -19.54 24.20
C HIS A 78 12.83 -20.07 25.57
N GLN A 79 13.12 -19.17 26.51
CA GLN A 79 13.22 -19.60 27.88
C GLN A 79 11.91 -20.32 28.16
N PRO A 80 11.95 -21.55 28.68
CA PRO A 80 10.74 -22.23 29.06
C PRO A 80 9.92 -21.25 29.93
N LEU A 81 8.69 -20.91 29.51
CA LEU A 81 7.69 -20.26 30.39
C LEU A 81 7.90 -20.82 31.80
N PRO A 82 8.17 -19.99 32.83
CA PRO A 82 8.43 -20.53 34.16
C PRO A 82 7.31 -21.52 34.48
N ALA A 83 7.68 -22.79 34.76
CA ALA A 83 6.73 -23.80 35.20
C ALA A 83 5.91 -23.12 36.29
N SER A 84 4.57 -23.16 36.16
CA SER A 84 3.68 -22.39 37.03
C SER A 84 4.20 -22.51 38.46
N THR A 85 4.64 -21.39 39.05
CA THR A 85 5.10 -21.36 40.43
C THR A 85 3.96 -21.70 41.40
N HIS A 86 2.74 -21.80 40.88
CA HIS A 86 1.57 -22.34 41.54
C HIS A 86 1.18 -23.72 40.99
N PRO A 87 1.09 -24.75 41.85
CA PRO A 87 0.72 -26.11 41.45
C PRO A 87 -0.73 -26.27 40.97
N ASP A 88 -1.58 -25.26 41.13
CA ASP A 88 -3.05 -25.32 40.91
C ASP A 88 -3.52 -24.51 39.68
N LEU A 89 -2.61 -24.09 38.78
CA LEU A 89 -2.95 -23.28 37.60
C LEU A 89 -2.55 -24.00 36.31
N ARG A 90 -3.47 -24.11 35.36
CA ARG A 90 -3.25 -24.71 34.04
C ARG A 90 -3.08 -23.62 32.97
N LEU A 91 -2.09 -23.79 32.10
CA LEU A 91 -1.97 -23.02 30.86
C LEU A 91 -2.85 -23.66 29.79
N LEU A 92 -3.67 -22.86 29.10
CA LEU A 92 -4.45 -23.33 27.94
C LEU A 92 -3.59 -23.45 26.64
N ARG A 93 -2.26 -23.59 26.74
CA ARG A 93 -1.38 -23.94 25.60
C ARG A 93 -0.25 -24.87 26.03
N ASP A 94 -0.13 -26.01 25.34
CA ASP A 94 1.00 -26.93 25.46
C ASP A 94 2.09 -26.60 24.42
N ARG A 95 3.36 -26.70 24.79
CA ARG A 95 4.51 -26.10 24.06
C ARG A 95 4.81 -26.70 22.68
N GLU A 96 4.17 -27.79 22.27
CA GLU A 96 4.53 -28.53 21.05
C GLU A 96 3.58 -28.33 19.86
N LEU A 97 2.48 -27.59 20.02
CA LEU A 97 1.50 -27.32 18.95
C LEU A 97 1.53 -25.85 18.51
N TYR A 98 2.66 -25.43 17.94
CA TYR A 98 2.72 -24.20 17.14
C TYR A 98 2.04 -24.44 15.78
N ARG A 99 0.71 -24.52 15.75
CA ARG A 99 -0.02 -24.22 14.51
C ARG A 99 -0.39 -22.75 14.56
N ASN A 100 0.25 -21.98 13.69
CA ASN A 100 -0.12 -20.60 13.38
C ASN A 100 -1.64 -20.54 13.14
N CYS A 101 -2.43 -20.00 14.08
CA CYS A 101 -3.76 -19.51 13.75
C CYS A 101 -3.55 -18.41 12.72
N ARG A 102 -3.78 -18.74 11.44
CA ARG A 102 -3.46 -17.85 10.34
C ARG A 102 -4.54 -16.75 10.32
N ARG A 103 -4.12 -15.53 10.00
CA ARG A 103 -5.02 -14.42 9.58
C ARG A 103 -6.03 -14.85 8.49
N GLY A 104 -5.73 -15.93 7.77
CA GLY A 104 -6.59 -16.60 6.79
C GLY A 104 -7.90 -17.22 7.32
N ASP A 105 -8.11 -17.28 8.65
CA ASP A 105 -9.36 -17.78 9.23
C ASP A 105 -10.46 -16.70 9.34
N VAL A 106 -10.09 -15.41 9.29
CA VAL A 106 -11.02 -14.27 9.36
C VAL A 106 -11.34 -13.72 7.97
N VAL A 107 -10.31 -13.58 7.12
CA VAL A 107 -10.42 -13.12 5.74
C VAL A 107 -9.76 -14.13 4.81
N SER A 108 -10.46 -14.52 3.74
CA SER A 108 -10.02 -15.52 2.77
C SER A 108 -10.33 -15.08 1.33
N ASN A 109 -9.81 -15.82 0.36
CA ASN A 109 -10.06 -15.62 -1.08
C ASN A 109 -9.83 -14.17 -1.55
N VAL A 110 -8.81 -13.51 -1.01
CA VAL A 110 -8.41 -12.18 -1.48
C VAL A 110 -8.09 -12.28 -2.98
N CYS A 111 -8.42 -11.27 -3.77
CA CYS A 111 -8.06 -11.17 -5.17
C CYS A 111 -7.98 -9.70 -5.56
N GLN A 112 -6.76 -9.21 -5.78
CA GLN A 112 -6.49 -7.86 -6.27
C GLN A 112 -6.45 -7.83 -7.80
N ILE A 113 -6.96 -6.74 -8.39
CA ILE A 113 -6.90 -6.46 -9.84
C ILE A 113 -6.54 -4.98 -10.04
N SER A 114 -5.49 -4.71 -10.81
CA SER A 114 -5.15 -3.37 -11.28
C SER A 114 -5.61 -3.20 -12.73
N TYR A 115 -6.27 -2.09 -13.02
CA TYR A 115 -6.72 -1.70 -14.37
C TYR A 115 -6.02 -0.43 -14.88
N LEU A 116 -5.03 0.04 -14.12
CA LEU A 116 -4.19 1.17 -14.50
C LEU A 116 -3.27 0.69 -15.62
N CYS A 117 -3.20 1.48 -16.70
CA CYS A 117 -2.23 1.24 -17.75
C CYS A 117 -0.88 1.74 -17.23
N ASP A 118 0.11 0.85 -17.16
CA ASP A 118 1.50 1.29 -17.18
C ASP A 118 1.69 1.90 -18.57
N GLU A 119 1.76 3.23 -18.65
CA GLU A 119 2.19 3.90 -19.87
C GLU A 119 3.59 3.33 -20.17
N ASP A 120 3.67 2.46 -21.19
CA ASP A 120 4.86 1.77 -21.78
C ASP A 120 4.93 0.22 -21.74
N ALA A 121 3.82 -0.51 -21.63
CA ALA A 121 3.80 -1.94 -21.98
C ALA A 121 3.58 -2.15 -23.51
N PRO A 122 4.53 -2.71 -24.28
CA PRO A 122 4.27 -3.10 -25.67
C PRO A 122 3.31 -4.28 -25.72
N ASP A 123 2.35 -4.20 -26.63
CA ASP A 123 1.27 -5.14 -26.90
C ASP A 123 1.79 -6.58 -27.08
N VAL A 124 1.62 -7.43 -26.06
CA VAL A 124 1.85 -8.88 -26.18
C VAL A 124 0.50 -9.56 -26.13
N THR A 125 0.06 -10.06 -27.27
CA THR A 125 -1.12 -10.91 -27.41
C THR A 125 -1.01 -12.12 -26.48
N PRO A 126 -2.04 -12.46 -25.69
CA PRO A 126 -1.98 -13.58 -24.77
C PRO A 126 -2.04 -14.90 -25.55
N THR A 127 -0.93 -15.61 -25.65
CA THR A 127 -0.92 -17.03 -26.00
C THR A 127 -1.53 -17.84 -24.85
N ALA A 128 -2.51 -18.68 -25.19
CA ALA A 128 -3.28 -19.49 -24.26
C ALA A 128 -2.41 -20.42 -23.39
N PRO A 129 -2.79 -20.69 -22.13
CA PRO A 129 -2.04 -21.54 -21.23
C PRO A 129 -2.12 -23.01 -21.66
N VAL A 130 -0.97 -23.63 -21.88
CA VAL A 130 -0.84 -25.09 -22.04
C VAL A 130 -0.88 -25.72 -20.65
N ALA A 131 -1.71 -26.76 -20.48
CA ALA A 131 -1.90 -27.48 -19.23
C ALA A 131 -0.61 -28.23 -18.79
N PRO A 132 -0.39 -28.42 -17.48
CA PRO A 132 0.82 -29.07 -16.97
C PRO A 132 0.71 -30.60 -17.08
N GLU A 133 1.68 -31.22 -17.77
CA GLU A 133 1.94 -32.67 -17.66
C GLU A 133 2.90 -32.96 -16.49
N GLU A 134 2.52 -33.93 -15.67
CA GLU A 134 3.35 -34.56 -14.64
C GLU A 134 4.45 -35.42 -15.28
N VAL A 135 5.73 -35.28 -14.91
CA VAL A 135 6.69 -36.42 -14.84
C VAL A 135 7.84 -36.15 -13.86
N ASP A 136 7.88 -36.99 -12.82
CA ASP A 136 8.97 -37.82 -12.26
C ASP A 136 10.45 -37.38 -12.25
N VAL A 137 11.10 -37.71 -11.13
CA VAL A 137 12.47 -37.37 -10.75
C VAL A 137 13.45 -38.47 -11.16
N GLY A 138 14.53 -38.12 -11.87
CA GLY A 138 15.69 -39.01 -12.05
C GLY A 138 16.87 -38.39 -12.80
N PRO A 139 18.14 -38.74 -12.51
CA PRO A 139 19.24 -37.77 -12.48
C PRO A 139 20.20 -37.76 -13.69
N VAL A 140 20.76 -36.57 -13.93
CA VAL A 140 22.14 -36.19 -14.33
C VAL A 140 22.96 -37.20 -15.17
N VAL A 141 23.41 -36.84 -16.39
CA VAL A 141 24.83 -36.56 -16.78
C VAL A 141 24.98 -35.98 -18.22
N ALA A 142 25.92 -35.03 -18.36
CA ALA A 142 26.94 -34.84 -19.41
C ALA A 142 26.65 -34.30 -20.84
N GLU A 143 27.40 -33.22 -21.15
CA GLU A 143 28.18 -32.91 -22.37
C GLU A 143 27.59 -32.17 -23.61
N MET A 144 27.96 -30.88 -23.69
CA MET A 144 28.66 -30.15 -24.79
C MET A 144 28.37 -30.45 -26.29
N ALA A 145 27.70 -29.45 -26.93
CA ALA A 145 28.07 -28.68 -28.15
C ALA A 145 28.24 -29.37 -29.54
N PRO A 146 28.25 -28.65 -30.71
CA PRO A 146 27.76 -27.30 -31.08
C PRO A 146 27.03 -27.20 -32.47
N ASP A 147 26.67 -25.95 -32.82
CA ASP A 147 26.64 -25.30 -34.15
C ASP A 147 25.43 -25.34 -35.12
N VAL A 148 25.13 -24.12 -35.65
CA VAL A 148 24.94 -23.73 -37.08
C VAL A 148 23.68 -22.87 -37.40
N ALA A 149 23.95 -21.60 -37.80
CA ALA A 149 23.36 -20.75 -38.88
C ALA A 149 21.86 -20.34 -38.87
N VAL A 150 21.35 -19.31 -39.59
CA VAL A 150 21.74 -18.02 -40.23
C VAL A 150 20.40 -17.49 -40.83
N GLY A 151 20.18 -16.17 -40.90
CA GLY A 151 19.20 -15.55 -41.82
C GLY A 151 18.60 -14.23 -41.27
N GLU A 152 19.12 -13.01 -41.52
CA GLU A 152 18.94 -12.12 -42.70
C GLU A 152 17.45 -11.72 -42.95
N VAL A 153 16.98 -10.48 -43.22
CA VAL A 153 17.54 -9.22 -43.78
C VAL A 153 16.57 -8.01 -43.51
N ALA A 154 17.12 -6.78 -43.53
CA ALA A 154 16.63 -5.46 -44.03
C ALA A 154 15.32 -4.80 -43.50
N ALA A 155 15.23 -3.54 -43.03
CA ALA A 155 15.81 -2.21 -43.34
C ALA A 155 15.02 -1.34 -44.35
N ALA A 156 14.56 -0.15 -43.91
CA ALA A 156 14.45 1.15 -44.62
C ALA A 156 13.52 2.09 -43.78
N ALA A 157 13.94 3.20 -43.13
CA ALA A 157 14.59 4.45 -43.56
C ALA A 157 13.62 5.53 -44.09
N ALA A 158 13.55 6.69 -43.40
CA ALA A 158 13.75 8.06 -43.94
C ALA A 158 13.07 9.19 -43.11
N GLN A 159 13.87 9.83 -42.23
CA GLN A 159 14.30 11.25 -42.19
C GLN A 159 13.33 12.48 -42.20
N PRO A 160 13.83 13.65 -41.68
CA PRO A 160 13.08 14.71 -40.97
C PRO A 160 13.24 16.13 -41.57
N ASP A 161 12.66 17.15 -40.93
CA ASP A 161 13.00 18.60 -40.99
C ASP A 161 12.22 19.27 -39.84
N GLY A 162 12.61 20.31 -39.08
CA GLY A 162 13.74 21.25 -39.08
C GLY A 162 13.45 22.31 -37.99
N ASP A 163 14.50 22.95 -37.48
CA ASP A 163 14.58 23.74 -36.24
C ASP A 163 13.84 25.09 -36.19
N ASN A 164 13.52 25.57 -34.98
CA ASN A 164 13.71 26.97 -34.53
C ASN A 164 13.38 27.14 -33.03
N GLU A 165 14.37 27.60 -32.24
CA GLU A 165 14.22 28.03 -30.84
C GLU A 165 14.01 29.55 -30.72
N ALA A 166 13.07 29.98 -29.87
CA ALA A 166 13.14 31.15 -28.97
C ALA A 166 11.88 31.15 -28.05
N PRO A 167 11.81 32.01 -27.02
CA PRO A 167 12.27 31.82 -25.64
C PRO A 167 11.12 31.53 -24.64
N MET A 168 11.51 31.07 -23.45
CA MET A 168 10.67 30.61 -22.34
C MET A 168 9.70 31.70 -21.82
N GLU A 169 8.41 31.60 -22.17
CA GLU A 169 7.29 32.27 -21.49
C GLU A 169 6.66 31.33 -20.48
N THR A 170 6.55 31.79 -19.23
CA THR A 170 5.81 31.14 -18.14
C THR A 170 4.30 31.21 -18.41
N THR A 171 3.67 30.06 -18.68
CA THR A 171 2.21 29.94 -18.71
C THR A 171 1.70 29.10 -17.54
N ALA A 172 0.68 29.66 -16.87
CA ALA A 172 -0.12 29.06 -15.82
C ALA A 172 -0.89 27.81 -16.29
N ASP A 173 -1.24 26.97 -15.30
CA ASP A 173 -2.24 25.89 -15.30
C ASP A 173 -2.36 25.06 -16.59
N ASP A 174 -1.61 23.95 -16.65
CA ASP A 174 -1.88 22.84 -17.55
C ASP A 174 -2.98 21.95 -16.96
N ASP A 175 -4.24 22.38 -17.13
CA ASP A 175 -5.46 21.66 -16.75
C ASP A 175 -5.82 20.58 -17.78
N ARG A 176 -4.84 19.73 -18.13
CA ARG A 176 -5.11 18.45 -18.82
C ARG A 176 -5.54 17.43 -17.77
N PRO A 177 -6.59 16.60 -18.00
CA PRO A 177 -6.91 15.51 -17.09
C PRO A 177 -5.75 14.51 -17.10
N GLN A 178 -4.83 14.68 -16.14
CA GLN A 178 -3.68 13.80 -15.94
C GLN A 178 -4.20 12.37 -15.72
N SER A 179 -3.79 11.44 -16.59
CA SER A 179 -4.11 10.02 -16.47
C SER A 179 -3.72 9.50 -15.09
N TRP A 180 -4.58 8.71 -14.47
CA TRP A 180 -4.25 8.02 -13.22
C TRP A 180 -3.33 6.84 -13.54
N SER A 181 -2.20 6.76 -12.82
CA SER A 181 -1.23 5.66 -12.88
C SER A 181 -1.00 5.07 -11.49
N LEU A 182 -0.42 3.87 -11.42
CA LEU A 182 -0.11 3.22 -10.13
C LEU A 182 0.89 4.06 -9.31
N LEU A 183 1.85 4.71 -9.98
CA LEU A 183 2.77 5.67 -9.36
C LEU A 183 2.01 6.81 -8.66
N ARG A 184 1.01 7.40 -9.34
CA ARG A 184 0.22 8.49 -8.77
C ARG A 184 -0.65 8.01 -7.60
N PHE A 185 -1.20 6.80 -7.68
CA PHE A 185 -1.94 6.19 -6.57
C PHE A 185 -1.04 6.02 -5.33
N ASN A 186 0.22 5.62 -5.52
CA ASN A 186 1.19 5.50 -4.43
C ASN A 186 1.64 6.87 -3.87
N LEU A 187 1.89 7.87 -4.72
CA LEU A 187 2.22 9.24 -4.26
C LEU A 187 1.07 9.86 -3.47
N GLU A 188 -0.17 9.60 -3.86
CA GLU A 188 -1.38 10.09 -3.19
C GLU A 188 -1.90 9.10 -2.13
N SER A 189 -1.13 8.06 -1.77
CA SER A 189 -1.56 6.93 -0.94
C SER A 189 -2.24 7.35 0.35
N ARG A 190 -1.68 8.37 1.04
CA ARG A 190 -2.21 8.90 2.31
C ARG A 190 -3.57 9.59 2.22
N ARG A 191 -4.00 9.95 1.02
CA ARG A 191 -5.34 10.53 0.80
C ARG A 191 -6.41 9.47 0.63
N PHE A 192 -6.01 8.20 0.54
CA PHE A 192 -6.93 7.09 0.57
C PHE A 192 -7.17 6.66 2.02
N ASN A 193 -8.42 6.36 2.34
CA ASN A 193 -8.82 5.68 3.57
C ASN A 193 -9.85 4.60 3.19
N LEU A 194 -9.34 3.41 2.88
CA LEU A 194 -10.07 2.29 2.34
C LEU A 194 -10.55 1.37 3.47
N ASP A 195 -11.85 1.44 3.77
CA ASP A 195 -12.50 0.58 4.77
C ASP A 195 -12.53 -0.89 4.36
N LEU A 196 -12.15 -1.78 5.28
CA LEU A 196 -12.43 -3.22 5.13
C LEU A 196 -13.90 -3.55 5.40
N THR A 197 -14.50 -2.92 6.41
CA THR A 197 -15.88 -3.14 6.84
C THR A 197 -16.66 -1.81 6.85
N PRO A 198 -16.94 -1.23 5.67
CA PRO A 198 -17.70 0.01 5.55
C PRO A 198 -19.15 -0.17 6.00
N ARG A 199 -19.68 0.86 6.64
CA ARG A 199 -21.03 0.94 7.22
C ARG A 199 -21.55 2.36 7.17
N LEU A 200 -22.85 2.51 7.34
CA LEU A 200 -23.53 3.79 7.47
C LEU A 200 -24.15 3.90 8.85
N LEU A 201 -24.15 5.10 9.43
CA LEU A 201 -24.84 5.34 10.69
C LEU A 201 -26.26 5.81 10.40
N TYR A 202 -27.30 5.14 10.94
CA TYR A 202 -28.60 5.79 10.99
C TYR A 202 -28.49 7.04 11.87
N SER A 203 -29.04 8.15 11.39
CA SER A 203 -29.03 9.40 12.13
C SER A 203 -29.72 9.26 13.49
N ARG A 204 -30.68 8.33 13.63
CA ARG A 204 -31.32 7.89 14.88
C ARG A 204 -31.06 6.39 15.13
N GLY A 205 -29.78 5.99 15.07
CA GLY A 205 -29.31 4.65 15.41
C GLY A 205 -28.59 4.58 16.75
N SER A 206 -28.35 3.36 17.25
CA SER A 206 -27.71 3.15 18.57
C SER A 206 -26.31 3.75 18.63
N MET A 207 -25.56 3.72 17.51
CA MET A 207 -24.22 4.31 17.43
C MET A 207 -24.25 5.83 17.60
N VAL A 208 -25.11 6.54 16.85
CA VAL A 208 -25.20 8.00 16.95
C VAL A 208 -25.65 8.43 18.32
N ASP A 209 -26.66 7.76 18.89
CA ASP A 209 -27.13 8.08 20.24
C ASP A 209 -26.03 7.81 21.29
N LEU A 210 -25.22 6.76 21.12
CA LEU A 210 -24.07 6.49 21.98
C LEU A 210 -22.98 7.55 21.83
N LEU A 211 -22.60 7.93 20.61
CA LEU A 211 -21.58 8.95 20.33
C LEU A 211 -21.95 10.30 20.94
N VAL A 212 -23.22 10.69 20.82
CA VAL A 212 -23.75 11.96 21.37
C VAL A 212 -23.83 11.88 22.90
N SER A 213 -24.45 10.84 23.47
CA SER A 213 -24.65 10.73 24.93
C SER A 213 -23.34 10.58 25.70
N SER A 214 -22.35 9.90 25.14
CA SER A 214 -21.01 9.73 25.73
C SER A 214 -20.06 10.92 25.46
N ASN A 215 -20.44 11.84 24.57
CA ASN A 215 -19.62 12.97 24.11
C ASN A 215 -18.31 12.53 23.39
N ILE A 216 -18.35 11.35 22.74
CA ILE A 216 -17.28 10.81 21.87
C ILE A 216 -17.34 11.44 20.47
N SER A 217 -18.51 11.96 20.06
CA SER A 217 -18.72 12.61 18.76
C SER A 217 -17.75 13.75 18.45
N ARG A 218 -16.96 14.24 19.43
CA ARG A 218 -15.89 15.22 19.23
C ARG A 218 -14.64 14.67 18.53
N TYR A 219 -14.47 13.34 18.50
CA TYR A 219 -13.29 12.67 17.94
C TYR A 219 -13.48 12.23 16.49
N ALA A 220 -14.68 12.37 15.93
CA ALA A 220 -14.98 11.99 14.57
C ALA A 220 -15.94 12.99 13.94
N GLU A 221 -15.78 13.22 12.65
CA GLU A 221 -16.67 14.05 11.86
C GLU A 221 -17.49 13.18 10.90
N PHE A 222 -18.66 13.68 10.52
CA PHE A 222 -19.63 12.91 9.75
C PHE A 222 -20.17 13.72 8.59
N LYS A 223 -20.48 13.02 7.49
CA LYS A 223 -21.13 13.60 6.31
C LYS A 223 -22.41 12.82 6.02
N ALA A 224 -23.50 13.54 5.73
CA ALA A 224 -24.74 12.89 5.33
C ALA A 224 -24.61 12.21 3.97
N ILE A 225 -25.19 11.01 3.84
CA ILE A 225 -25.42 10.40 2.53
C ILE A 225 -26.41 11.29 1.78
N THR A 226 -26.14 11.53 0.51
CA THR A 226 -26.90 12.50 -0.29
C THR A 226 -27.87 11.85 -1.26
N ARG A 227 -27.60 10.61 -1.69
CA ARG A 227 -28.44 9.88 -2.65
C ARG A 227 -28.72 8.45 -2.18
N ILE A 228 -29.96 8.02 -2.32
CA ILE A 228 -30.37 6.62 -2.17
C ILE A 228 -30.77 6.12 -3.56
N LEU A 229 -30.18 5.02 -3.98
CA LEU A 229 -30.29 4.47 -5.31
C LEU A 229 -30.78 3.02 -5.23
N THR A 230 -31.52 2.59 -6.25
CA THR A 230 -31.91 1.20 -6.48
C THR A 230 -31.86 0.89 -7.97
N THR A 231 -31.97 -0.38 -8.34
CA THR A 231 -32.17 -0.77 -9.74
C THR A 231 -33.64 -1.03 -10.07
N ILE A 232 -34.06 -0.65 -11.27
CA ILE A 232 -35.33 -1.03 -11.93
C ILE A 232 -34.98 -1.39 -13.36
N ASP A 233 -35.33 -2.59 -13.82
CA ASP A 233 -35.00 -3.09 -15.17
C ASP A 233 -33.51 -2.88 -15.52
N ASP A 234 -32.63 -3.25 -14.58
CA ASP A 234 -31.16 -3.05 -14.63
C ASP A 234 -30.67 -1.58 -14.73
N GLN A 235 -31.54 -0.58 -14.62
CA GLN A 235 -31.18 0.84 -14.62
C GLN A 235 -31.10 1.41 -13.21
N ILE A 236 -30.08 2.24 -12.95
CA ILE A 236 -29.91 2.93 -11.65
C ILE A 236 -30.89 4.11 -11.54
N VAL A 237 -31.84 3.98 -10.63
CA VAL A 237 -32.86 4.99 -10.33
C VAL A 237 -32.61 5.59 -8.96
N GLU A 238 -32.80 6.90 -8.85
CA GLU A 238 -32.72 7.63 -7.59
C GLU A 238 -34.06 7.63 -6.88
N VAL A 239 -34.05 7.25 -5.60
CA VAL A 239 -35.26 7.09 -4.81
C VAL A 239 -35.55 8.38 -4.05
N PRO A 240 -36.73 8.99 -4.24
CA PRO A 240 -37.09 10.21 -3.53
C PRO A 240 -37.41 9.89 -2.06
N VAL A 241 -36.58 10.40 -1.15
CA VAL A 241 -36.69 10.11 0.30
C VAL A 241 -37.41 11.23 1.06
N SER A 242 -37.13 12.49 0.74
CA SER A 242 -37.79 13.61 1.40
C SER A 242 -39.09 14.01 0.70
N ARG A 243 -39.96 14.75 1.41
CA ARG A 243 -41.14 15.36 0.78
C ARG A 243 -40.75 16.21 -0.43
N GLY A 244 -39.67 17.00 -0.31
CA GLY A 244 -39.15 17.83 -1.39
C GLY A 244 -38.72 17.01 -2.61
N ASP A 245 -38.03 15.89 -2.39
CA ASP A 245 -37.58 14.99 -3.46
C ASP A 245 -38.77 14.35 -4.17
N ILE A 246 -39.77 13.89 -3.40
CA ILE A 246 -41.01 13.33 -3.96
C ILE A 246 -41.70 14.38 -4.85
N PHE A 247 -41.76 15.64 -4.42
CA PHE A 247 -42.35 16.71 -5.26
C PHE A 247 -41.54 16.97 -6.53
N ASN A 248 -40.21 17.02 -6.45
CA ASN A 248 -39.34 17.38 -7.57
C ASN A 248 -39.02 16.22 -8.55
N ASN A 249 -39.19 14.98 -8.14
CA ASN A 249 -38.85 13.79 -8.95
C ASN A 249 -39.72 13.72 -10.23
N LYS A 250 -39.13 13.52 -11.40
CA LYS A 250 -39.85 13.49 -12.68
C LYS A 250 -40.21 12.07 -13.15
N ASP A 251 -39.61 11.06 -12.54
CA ASP A 251 -39.72 9.65 -12.92
C ASP A 251 -40.94 8.98 -12.28
N VAL A 252 -41.50 9.58 -11.22
CA VAL A 252 -42.67 9.09 -10.50
C VAL A 252 -43.92 9.89 -10.89
N SER A 253 -45.01 9.20 -11.22
CA SER A 253 -46.28 9.85 -11.59
C SER A 253 -46.89 10.64 -10.43
N VAL A 254 -47.71 11.65 -10.72
CA VAL A 254 -48.39 12.44 -9.67
C VAL A 254 -49.28 11.58 -8.77
N ILE A 255 -49.87 10.51 -9.32
CA ILE A 255 -50.69 9.55 -8.58
C ILE A 255 -49.80 8.76 -7.62
N ASP A 256 -48.70 8.20 -8.13
CA ASP A 256 -47.76 7.42 -7.34
C ASP A 256 -47.14 8.25 -6.21
N LYS A 257 -46.82 9.52 -6.45
CA LYS A 257 -46.35 10.44 -5.40
C LYS A 257 -47.36 10.59 -4.27
N ARG A 258 -48.66 10.71 -4.58
CA ARG A 258 -49.72 10.80 -3.56
C ARG A 258 -49.87 9.51 -2.78
N MET A 259 -49.76 8.37 -3.46
CA MET A 259 -49.85 7.05 -2.83
C MET A 259 -48.66 6.79 -1.90
N LEU A 260 -47.45 7.10 -2.36
CA LEU A 260 -46.23 7.02 -1.55
C LEU A 260 -46.33 7.91 -0.31
N MET A 261 -46.72 9.18 -0.47
CA MET A 261 -46.89 10.10 0.67
C MET A 261 -47.90 9.59 1.70
N LYS A 262 -49.03 9.01 1.24
CA LYS A 262 -50.03 8.41 2.13
C LYS A 262 -49.46 7.21 2.88
N PHE A 263 -48.75 6.33 2.18
CA PHE A 263 -48.15 5.14 2.77
C PHE A 263 -47.04 5.48 3.76
N MET A 264 -46.13 6.40 3.42
CA MET A 264 -45.07 6.88 4.31
C MET A 264 -45.63 7.53 5.58
N THR A 265 -46.76 8.23 5.47
CA THR A 265 -47.45 8.81 6.64
C THR A 265 -47.99 7.71 7.56
N PHE A 266 -48.58 6.65 6.98
CA PHE A 266 -48.98 5.47 7.74
C PHE A 266 -47.77 4.81 8.44
N CYS A 267 -46.68 4.56 7.72
CA CYS A 267 -45.48 3.93 8.28
C CYS A 267 -44.84 4.75 9.40
N SER A 268 -44.92 6.09 9.34
CA SER A 268 -44.41 6.96 10.41
C SER A 268 -45.12 6.75 11.75
N GLU A 269 -46.34 6.21 11.76
CA GLU A 269 -47.15 5.97 12.97
C GLU A 269 -47.77 4.56 12.98
N TYR A 270 -47.13 3.58 12.33
CA TYR A 270 -47.74 2.27 12.07
C TYR A 270 -48.21 1.54 13.33
N ASP A 271 -47.50 1.69 14.46
CA ASP A 271 -47.89 1.10 15.75
C ASP A 271 -49.29 1.53 16.22
N ARG A 272 -49.74 2.75 15.86
CA ARG A 272 -51.09 3.25 16.18
C ARG A 272 -52.18 2.67 15.27
N HIS A 273 -51.77 2.01 14.19
CA HIS A 273 -52.61 1.50 13.12
C HIS A 273 -52.53 -0.03 13.00
N TYR A 274 -52.34 -0.74 14.13
CA TYR A 274 -52.23 -2.21 14.17
C TYR A 274 -53.37 -2.92 13.42
N ALA A 275 -54.61 -2.44 13.57
CA ALA A 275 -55.78 -3.00 12.88
C ALA A 275 -55.66 -3.02 11.35
N ASP A 276 -54.86 -2.14 10.76
CA ASP A 276 -54.71 -2.02 9.30
C ASP A 276 -53.78 -3.11 8.73
N TYR A 277 -52.91 -3.71 9.55
CA TYR A 277 -51.95 -4.74 9.13
C TYR A 277 -51.96 -6.03 9.98
N GLU A 278 -52.81 -6.14 11.00
CA GLU A 278 -52.93 -7.32 11.88
C GLU A 278 -52.98 -8.65 11.10
N LYS A 279 -53.83 -8.73 10.08
CA LYS A 279 -53.95 -9.93 9.22
C LYS A 279 -52.68 -10.30 8.43
N TYR A 280 -51.74 -9.37 8.31
CA TYR A 280 -50.48 -9.53 7.58
C TYR A 280 -49.26 -9.55 8.51
N GLU A 281 -49.40 -9.43 9.84
CA GLU A 281 -48.29 -9.21 10.78
C GLU A 281 -47.10 -10.14 10.54
N ASN A 282 -47.37 -11.44 10.39
CA ASN A 282 -46.39 -12.49 10.14
C ASN A 282 -46.32 -12.95 8.68
N GLN A 283 -47.08 -12.31 7.79
CA GLN A 283 -47.05 -12.60 6.35
C GLN A 283 -45.92 -11.80 5.67
N PRO A 284 -45.43 -12.28 4.51
CA PRO A 284 -44.47 -11.55 3.71
C PRO A 284 -44.92 -10.13 3.38
N ILE A 285 -44.01 -9.17 3.51
CA ILE A 285 -44.29 -7.74 3.27
C ILE A 285 -44.84 -7.48 1.86
N GLY A 286 -44.42 -8.24 0.84
CA GLY A 286 -44.94 -8.12 -0.53
C GLY A 286 -46.45 -8.31 -0.65
N GLU A 287 -47.03 -9.21 0.16
CA GLU A 287 -48.48 -9.42 0.21
C GLU A 287 -49.19 -8.20 0.79
N PHE A 288 -48.64 -7.62 1.85
CA PHE A 288 -49.16 -6.40 2.45
C PHE A 288 -49.09 -5.21 1.48
N LEU A 289 -47.95 -5.00 0.82
CA LEU A 289 -47.76 -3.90 -0.13
C LEU A 289 -48.70 -4.01 -1.33
N SER A 290 -48.90 -5.23 -1.83
CA SER A 290 -49.89 -5.52 -2.88
C SER A 290 -51.32 -5.20 -2.43
N ALA A 291 -51.67 -5.52 -1.17
CA ALA A 291 -52.97 -5.20 -0.60
C ALA A 291 -53.22 -3.69 -0.41
N GLN A 292 -52.15 -2.88 -0.30
CA GLN A 292 -52.24 -1.42 -0.22
C GLN A 292 -52.47 -0.73 -1.58
N ASN A 293 -52.62 -1.50 -2.67
CA ASN A 293 -52.80 -1.01 -4.04
C ASN A 293 -51.63 -0.15 -4.56
N LEU A 294 -50.42 -0.33 -4.03
CA LEU A 294 -49.23 0.39 -4.50
C LEU A 294 -48.80 -0.13 -5.87
N SER A 295 -48.36 0.77 -6.76
CA SER A 295 -47.82 0.39 -8.06
C SER A 295 -46.49 -0.38 -7.93
N PRO A 296 -46.11 -1.22 -8.91
CA PRO A 296 -44.89 -2.03 -8.83
C PRO A 296 -43.61 -1.21 -8.55
N ILE A 297 -43.52 0.00 -9.12
CA ILE A 297 -42.38 0.90 -8.88
C ILE A 297 -42.31 1.37 -7.42
N LEU A 298 -43.44 1.65 -6.78
CA LEU A 298 -43.48 2.04 -5.38
C LEU A 298 -43.17 0.87 -4.45
N GLN A 299 -43.66 -0.33 -4.78
CA GLN A 299 -43.31 -1.55 -4.05
C GLN A 299 -41.80 -1.79 -4.11
N ASN A 300 -41.19 -1.62 -5.29
CA ASN A 300 -39.74 -1.71 -5.46
C ASN A 300 -38.99 -0.68 -4.60
N PHE A 301 -39.40 0.59 -4.59
CA PHE A 301 -38.76 1.61 -3.73
C PHE A 301 -38.88 1.27 -2.24
N ILE A 302 -40.05 0.83 -1.79
CA ILE A 302 -40.28 0.50 -0.39
C ILE A 302 -39.43 -0.69 0.03
N LEU A 303 -39.43 -1.77 -0.75
CA LEU A 303 -38.69 -3.00 -0.42
C LEU A 303 -37.18 -2.79 -0.54
N ASN A 304 -36.73 -2.23 -1.66
CA ASN A 304 -35.31 -2.25 -2.03
C ASN A 304 -34.54 -1.01 -1.58
N ALA A 305 -35.16 0.14 -1.33
CA ALA A 305 -34.43 1.36 -0.95
C ALA A 305 -34.76 1.90 0.43
N ILE A 306 -35.96 1.62 0.95
CA ILE A 306 -36.41 2.13 2.25
C ILE A 306 -36.29 1.04 3.32
N ALA A 307 -36.94 -0.11 3.12
CA ALA A 307 -36.86 -1.25 4.03
C ALA A 307 -35.52 -1.99 3.90
N MET A 308 -34.99 -2.10 2.68
CA MET A 308 -33.80 -2.89 2.32
C MET A 308 -33.87 -4.30 2.90
N ALA A 309 -35.04 -4.93 2.75
CA ALA A 309 -35.37 -6.23 3.31
C ALA A 309 -35.84 -7.18 2.20
N PRO A 310 -35.65 -8.50 2.34
CA PRO A 310 -36.19 -9.45 1.38
C PRO A 310 -37.72 -9.41 1.39
N ASP A 311 -38.34 -9.74 0.26
CA ASP A 311 -39.80 -9.72 0.11
C ASP A 311 -40.50 -10.71 1.07
N THR A 312 -39.76 -11.71 1.55
CA THR A 312 -40.19 -12.70 2.55
C THR A 312 -40.14 -12.19 3.99
N CYS A 313 -39.63 -10.98 4.23
CA CYS A 313 -39.56 -10.38 5.57
C CYS A 313 -40.97 -10.24 6.17
N PRO A 314 -41.19 -10.63 7.43
CA PRO A 314 -42.46 -10.42 8.10
C PRO A 314 -42.88 -8.95 8.08
N THR A 315 -44.16 -8.69 7.76
CA THR A 315 -44.67 -7.32 7.59
C THR A 315 -44.37 -6.41 8.77
N LYS A 316 -44.47 -6.91 10.01
CA LYS A 316 -44.16 -6.13 11.22
C LYS A 316 -42.71 -5.67 11.28
N ASP A 317 -41.79 -6.57 10.96
CA ASP A 317 -40.34 -6.28 11.00
C ASP A 317 -39.98 -5.30 9.89
N ALA A 318 -40.53 -5.48 8.69
CA ALA A 318 -40.36 -4.54 7.58
C ALA A 318 -40.93 -3.15 7.90
N LEU A 319 -42.12 -3.06 8.52
CA LEU A 319 -42.70 -1.78 8.94
C LEU A 319 -41.84 -1.07 9.98
N LYS A 320 -41.22 -1.80 10.91
CA LYS A 320 -40.26 -1.25 11.86
C LYS A 320 -39.01 -0.68 11.17
N LEU A 321 -38.46 -1.38 10.17
CA LEU A 321 -37.34 -0.88 9.36
C LEU A 321 -37.70 0.40 8.61
N ILE A 322 -38.87 0.41 7.94
CA ILE A 322 -39.38 1.59 7.23
C ILE A 322 -39.59 2.75 8.20
N HIS A 323 -40.16 2.49 9.37
CA HIS A 323 -40.36 3.50 10.41
C HIS A 323 -39.04 4.13 10.85
N ASN A 324 -38.03 3.31 11.16
CA ASN A 324 -36.70 3.78 11.55
C ASN A 324 -36.03 4.62 10.45
N PHE A 325 -36.18 4.21 9.19
CA PHE A 325 -35.70 4.96 8.04
C PHE A 325 -36.36 6.35 7.95
N ILE A 326 -37.70 6.40 8.02
CA ILE A 326 -38.46 7.66 7.95
C ILE A 326 -38.10 8.59 9.10
N HIS A 327 -38.05 8.07 10.33
CA HIS A 327 -37.71 8.87 11.50
C HIS A 327 -36.26 9.34 11.46
N SER A 328 -35.35 8.61 10.84
CA SER A 328 -33.95 9.04 10.69
C SER A 328 -33.76 10.10 9.60
N ALA A 329 -34.59 10.10 8.54
CA ALA A 329 -34.48 11.08 7.48
C ALA A 329 -34.73 12.51 8.00
N GLY A 330 -33.94 13.48 7.53
CA GLY A 330 -34.11 14.88 7.90
C GLY A 330 -33.44 15.32 9.22
N ARG A 331 -32.77 14.43 9.98
CA ARG A 331 -32.08 14.83 11.24
C ARG A 331 -30.86 15.73 10.98
N PHE A 332 -30.00 15.31 10.06
CA PHE A 332 -28.73 15.97 9.72
C PHE A 332 -28.56 16.21 8.22
N GLY A 333 -29.46 15.65 7.40
CA GLY A 333 -29.48 15.74 5.95
C GLY A 333 -30.76 15.15 5.39
N ASN A 334 -30.92 15.17 4.06
CA ASN A 334 -32.16 14.72 3.41
C ASN A 334 -32.41 13.21 3.56
N THR A 335 -31.33 12.41 3.60
CA THR A 335 -31.39 10.96 3.78
C THR A 335 -31.19 10.56 5.26
N PRO A 336 -31.47 9.31 5.66
CA PRO A 336 -31.36 8.90 7.05
C PRO A 336 -29.94 8.54 7.49
N PHE A 337 -28.95 8.57 6.60
CA PHE A 337 -27.64 8.00 6.85
C PHE A 337 -26.53 9.05 6.96
N LEU A 338 -25.56 8.74 7.80
CA LEU A 338 -24.27 9.42 7.91
C LEU A 338 -23.14 8.46 7.53
N PHE A 339 -22.07 9.01 7.00
CA PHE A 339 -20.79 8.34 6.77
C PHE A 339 -19.71 9.05 7.60
N THR A 340 -18.82 8.28 8.22
CA THR A 340 -17.70 8.82 9.01
C THR A 340 -16.62 9.35 8.08
N LEU A 341 -16.20 10.61 8.25
CA LEU A 341 -15.05 11.14 7.51
C LEU A 341 -13.79 10.34 7.85
N TYR A 342 -12.91 10.16 6.88
CA TYR A 342 -11.74 9.26 6.95
C TYR A 342 -12.08 7.76 7.06
N GLY A 343 -13.35 7.37 6.98
CA GLY A 343 -13.78 5.97 7.00
C GLY A 343 -14.20 5.46 8.37
N THR A 344 -14.74 4.25 8.38
CA THR A 344 -15.32 3.61 9.59
C THR A 344 -14.28 3.24 10.66
N GLY A 345 -13.01 3.10 10.29
CA GLY A 345 -11.92 2.78 11.20
C GLY A 345 -11.62 3.85 12.26
N GLU A 346 -12.15 5.05 12.10
CA GLU A 346 -12.09 6.12 13.11
C GLU A 346 -12.97 5.83 14.34
N LEU A 347 -14.05 5.05 14.18
CA LEU A 347 -14.98 4.79 15.29
C LEU A 347 -14.32 3.95 16.40
N PRO A 348 -13.70 2.78 16.14
CA PRO A 348 -13.00 2.04 17.19
C PRO A 348 -11.88 2.86 17.84
N GLN A 349 -11.14 3.65 17.06
CA GLN A 349 -10.09 4.56 17.56
C GLN A 349 -10.64 5.62 18.52
N ALA A 350 -11.79 6.22 18.21
CA ALA A 350 -12.45 7.19 19.06
C ALA A 350 -12.85 6.60 20.43
N PHE A 351 -13.37 5.37 20.45
CA PHE A 351 -13.63 4.64 21.70
C PHE A 351 -12.34 4.26 22.42
N CYS A 352 -11.29 3.87 21.69
CA CYS A 352 -9.99 3.59 22.29
C CYS A 352 -9.38 4.81 22.98
N ARG A 353 -9.47 5.97 22.33
CA ARG A 353 -9.06 7.25 22.90
C ARG A 353 -9.84 7.55 24.17
N LEU A 354 -11.17 7.33 24.18
CA LEU A 354 -11.95 7.55 25.40
C LEU A 354 -11.47 6.64 26.54
N CYS A 355 -11.24 5.36 26.26
CA CYS A 355 -10.69 4.43 27.25
C CYS A 355 -9.36 4.92 27.82
N ALA A 356 -8.43 5.38 26.96
CA ALA A 356 -7.14 5.92 27.38
C ALA A 356 -7.27 7.18 28.25
N VAL A 357 -8.16 8.12 27.89
CA VAL A 357 -8.43 9.35 28.66
C VAL A 357 -8.89 9.03 30.09
N PHE A 358 -9.60 7.93 30.29
CA PHE A 358 -10.08 7.49 31.61
C PHE A 358 -9.16 6.42 32.26
N GLY A 359 -7.90 6.34 31.85
CA GLY A 359 -6.86 5.56 32.52
C GLY A 359 -6.69 4.12 32.03
N GLY A 360 -7.25 3.78 30.86
CA GLY A 360 -6.96 2.53 30.17
C GLY A 360 -5.53 2.52 29.60
N THR A 361 -4.81 1.42 29.81
CA THR A 361 -3.46 1.21 29.24
C THR A 361 -3.59 0.59 27.85
N TYR A 362 -2.86 1.13 26.86
CA TYR A 362 -2.90 0.66 25.47
C TYR A 362 -1.55 0.15 24.98
N CYS A 363 -1.54 -1.02 24.33
CA CYS A 363 -0.33 -1.58 23.70
C CYS A 363 -0.63 -2.27 22.36
N LEU A 364 -0.19 -1.66 21.25
CA LEU A 364 -0.15 -2.31 19.93
C LEU A 364 1.09 -3.21 19.81
N LYS A 365 1.15 -4.05 18.76
CA LYS A 365 2.20 -5.06 18.56
C LYS A 365 2.42 -6.00 19.75
N LYS A 366 1.39 -6.21 20.57
CA LYS A 366 1.45 -7.03 21.78
C LYS A 366 0.50 -8.22 21.62
N ARG A 367 1.08 -9.40 21.42
CA ARG A 367 0.32 -10.63 21.19
C ARG A 367 -0.07 -11.28 22.53
N CYS A 368 -1.29 -11.81 22.58
CA CYS A 368 -1.72 -12.68 23.66
C CYS A 368 -1.25 -14.13 23.40
N ASP A 369 -0.34 -14.61 24.24
CA ASP A 369 0.28 -15.94 24.09
C ASP A 369 -0.49 -17.05 24.80
N ALA A 370 -1.11 -16.78 25.96
CA ALA A 370 -1.88 -17.79 26.66
C ALA A 370 -2.85 -17.19 27.66
N LEU A 371 -3.93 -17.93 27.94
CA LEU A 371 -4.80 -17.71 29.09
C LEU A 371 -4.38 -18.64 30.23
N VAL A 372 -4.30 -18.11 31.44
CA VAL A 372 -4.00 -18.86 32.67
C VAL A 372 -5.30 -19.12 33.40
N VAL A 373 -5.65 -20.38 33.61
CA VAL A 373 -6.93 -20.80 34.16
C VAL A 373 -6.71 -21.61 35.44
N ASP A 374 -7.61 -21.45 36.42
CA ASP A 374 -7.61 -22.23 37.66
C ASP A 374 -8.43 -23.53 37.54
N ASP A 375 -8.41 -24.36 38.59
CA ASP A 375 -9.17 -25.60 38.67
C ASP A 375 -10.71 -25.41 38.59
N SER A 376 -11.20 -24.18 38.81
CA SER A 376 -12.63 -23.84 38.67
C SER A 376 -13.02 -23.44 37.26
N ASN A 377 -12.09 -23.52 36.30
CA ASN A 377 -12.21 -23.04 34.93
C ASN A 377 -12.43 -21.52 34.84
N ALA A 378 -11.86 -20.74 35.76
CA ALA A 378 -11.85 -19.28 35.70
C ALA A 378 -10.48 -18.77 35.24
N CYS A 379 -10.46 -17.85 34.27
CA CYS A 379 -9.25 -17.18 33.82
C CYS A 379 -8.74 -16.24 34.93
N LYS A 380 -7.45 -16.31 35.26
CA LYS A 380 -6.82 -15.48 36.31
C LYS A 380 -5.78 -14.52 35.77
N ALA A 381 -5.23 -14.81 34.60
CA ALA A 381 -4.20 -14.00 33.99
C ALA A 381 -4.10 -14.26 32.49
N VAL A 382 -3.46 -13.32 31.81
CA VAL A 382 -3.03 -13.45 30.42
C VAL A 382 -1.50 -13.41 30.38
N VAL A 383 -0.90 -14.21 29.50
CA VAL A 383 0.53 -14.18 29.21
C VAL A 383 0.76 -13.47 27.88
N MET A 384 1.64 -12.47 27.87
CA MET A 384 2.04 -11.72 26.68
C MET A 384 3.54 -11.49 26.69
N ASP A 385 4.25 -11.92 25.64
CA ASP A 385 5.71 -11.87 25.50
C ASP A 385 6.42 -12.43 26.75
N GLY A 386 5.94 -13.56 27.25
CA GLY A 386 6.48 -14.23 28.45
C GLY A 386 6.15 -13.56 29.79
N HIS A 387 5.44 -12.42 29.81
CA HIS A 387 5.02 -11.73 31.03
C HIS A 387 3.58 -12.08 31.40
N ARG A 388 3.32 -12.26 32.70
CA ARG A 388 2.00 -12.56 33.25
C ARG A 388 1.32 -11.28 33.75
N PHE A 389 0.09 -11.05 33.29
CA PHE A 389 -0.77 -9.95 33.73
C PHE A 389 -2.04 -10.52 34.37
N ASP A 390 -2.23 -10.31 35.67
CA ASP A 390 -3.41 -10.83 36.38
C ASP A 390 -4.66 -10.02 36.05
N CYS A 391 -5.82 -10.67 35.97
CA CYS A 391 -7.09 -10.01 35.66
C CYS A 391 -8.33 -10.75 36.14
N ASP A 392 -9.43 -10.01 36.31
CA ASP A 392 -10.74 -10.58 36.66
C ASP A 392 -11.53 -11.04 35.43
N PHE A 393 -11.44 -10.30 34.32
CA PHE A 393 -12.16 -10.57 33.07
C PHE A 393 -11.26 -10.43 31.85
N VAL A 394 -11.55 -11.22 30.81
CA VAL A 394 -10.90 -11.10 29.50
C VAL A 394 -11.95 -10.87 28.42
N VAL A 395 -11.74 -9.88 27.56
CA VAL A 395 -12.55 -9.67 26.35
C VAL A 395 -11.63 -9.84 25.14
N THR A 396 -12.01 -10.69 24.19
CA THR A 396 -11.09 -11.14 23.15
C THR A 396 -11.82 -11.50 21.86
N ASP A 397 -11.11 -11.56 20.75
CA ASP A 397 -11.63 -12.21 19.54
C ASP A 397 -11.46 -13.73 19.60
N TYR A 398 -12.11 -14.44 18.68
CA TYR A 398 -12.11 -15.90 18.70
C TYR A 398 -10.74 -16.51 18.38
N THR A 399 -9.83 -15.78 17.70
CA THR A 399 -8.52 -16.31 17.30
C THR A 399 -7.59 -16.48 18.50
N VAL A 400 -7.76 -15.62 19.52
CA VAL A 400 -7.05 -15.72 20.79
C VAL A 400 -7.74 -16.70 21.72
N ALA A 401 -9.07 -16.73 21.74
CA ALA A 401 -9.83 -17.66 22.58
C ALA A 401 -9.71 -19.13 22.15
N ASP A 402 -9.64 -19.43 20.85
CA ASP A 402 -9.44 -20.79 20.32
C ASP A 402 -7.95 -21.20 20.29
N CYS A 403 -7.26 -20.98 21.40
CA CYS A 403 -5.81 -21.15 21.50
C CYS A 403 -5.32 -22.61 21.39
N GLU A 404 -6.21 -23.59 21.54
CA GLU A 404 -5.93 -25.03 21.42
C GLU A 404 -6.45 -25.63 20.09
N GLY A 405 -7.02 -24.81 19.19
CA GLY A 405 -7.62 -25.27 17.93
C GLY A 405 -8.78 -26.24 18.15
N LYS A 406 -9.54 -26.02 19.23
CA LYS A 406 -10.66 -26.86 19.68
C LYS A 406 -12.01 -26.33 19.20
N ALA A 407 -12.07 -25.16 18.57
CA ALA A 407 -13.29 -24.64 18.00
C ALA A 407 -13.90 -25.71 17.10
N CYS A 408 -15.10 -26.13 17.48
CA CYS A 408 -15.86 -27.06 16.70
C CYS A 408 -16.77 -26.26 15.79
N GLU A 409 -16.66 -26.51 14.48
CA GLU A 409 -17.74 -26.19 13.55
C GLU A 409 -18.86 -27.17 13.87
N THR A 410 -19.86 -26.75 14.65
CA THR A 410 -21.00 -27.62 14.94
C THR A 410 -21.70 -27.96 13.64
N SER A 411 -22.08 -29.22 13.45
CA SER A 411 -22.83 -29.71 12.27
C SER A 411 -24.17 -29.00 12.02
N ASP A 412 -24.62 -28.16 12.96
CA ASP A 412 -25.87 -27.38 12.92
C ASP A 412 -25.68 -25.90 12.54
N THR A 413 -24.45 -25.40 12.39
CA THR A 413 -24.18 -24.00 11.98
C THR A 413 -23.21 -23.96 10.81
N ASP A 414 -23.74 -23.83 9.59
CA ASP A 414 -22.93 -23.53 8.41
C ASP A 414 -22.10 -22.26 8.67
N VAL A 415 -20.77 -22.35 8.53
CA VAL A 415 -19.89 -21.19 8.64
C VAL A 415 -20.27 -20.21 7.53
N LYS A 416 -20.66 -18.98 7.89
CA LYS A 416 -21.07 -17.96 6.93
C LYS A 416 -19.97 -16.95 6.70
N TYR A 417 -19.91 -16.49 5.45
CA TYR A 417 -19.00 -15.47 4.99
C TYR A 417 -19.77 -14.35 4.30
N ILE A 418 -19.20 -13.16 4.31
CA ILE A 418 -19.62 -11.99 3.53
C ILE A 418 -18.65 -11.87 2.37
N SER A 419 -19.18 -11.79 1.15
CA SER A 419 -18.39 -11.45 -0.04
C SER A 419 -18.27 -9.94 -0.12
N ARG A 420 -17.04 -9.42 -0.18
CA ARG A 420 -16.74 -7.97 -0.24
C ARG A 420 -15.90 -7.59 -1.46
N ALA A 421 -16.09 -6.36 -1.93
CA ALA A 421 -15.20 -5.72 -2.88
C ALA A 421 -14.96 -4.26 -2.52
N ILE A 422 -13.72 -3.81 -2.69
CA ILE A 422 -13.33 -2.39 -2.67
C ILE A 422 -12.88 -2.05 -4.08
N LEU A 423 -13.44 -1.01 -4.66
CA LEU A 423 -13.16 -0.55 -6.02
C LEU A 423 -12.79 0.94 -5.97
N ILE A 424 -11.83 1.33 -6.80
CA ILE A 424 -11.50 2.74 -7.05
C ILE A 424 -11.82 3.05 -8.51
N SER A 425 -12.58 4.10 -8.75
CA SER A 425 -12.96 4.57 -10.09
C SER A 425 -12.65 6.05 -10.31
N ASP A 426 -12.63 6.48 -11.57
CA ASP A 426 -12.45 7.88 -11.99
C ASP A 426 -13.74 8.70 -12.04
N GLY A 427 -14.87 8.14 -11.61
CA GLY A 427 -16.17 8.78 -11.71
C GLY A 427 -17.26 8.07 -10.92
N SER A 428 -18.36 8.80 -10.69
CA SER A 428 -19.53 8.28 -9.99
C SER A 428 -20.34 7.32 -10.87
N ILE A 429 -20.92 6.28 -10.24
CA ILE A 429 -21.88 5.34 -10.85
C ILE A 429 -23.13 6.04 -11.40
N LYS A 430 -23.45 7.24 -10.91
CA LYS A 430 -24.52 8.09 -11.44
C LYS A 430 -24.00 9.52 -11.55
N ARG A 431 -23.66 9.95 -12.77
CA ARG A 431 -23.09 11.27 -13.03
C ARG A 431 -23.97 12.41 -12.51
N ALA A 432 -23.30 13.41 -11.96
CA ALA A 432 -23.88 14.66 -11.47
C ALA A 432 -22.81 15.76 -11.51
N ASP A 433 -23.23 17.02 -11.48
CA ASP A 433 -22.32 18.18 -11.47
C ASP A 433 -21.58 18.32 -10.13
N THR A 434 -22.19 17.83 -9.05
CA THR A 434 -21.64 17.85 -7.69
C THR A 434 -21.32 16.44 -7.20
N GLU A 435 -20.25 16.31 -6.41
CA GLU A 435 -19.91 15.04 -5.75
C GLU A 435 -21.03 14.65 -4.77
N HIS A 436 -21.49 13.40 -4.88
CA HIS A 436 -22.51 12.83 -4.01
C HIS A 436 -21.98 11.61 -3.30
N LEU A 437 -22.35 11.46 -2.02
CA LEU A 437 -22.25 10.18 -1.32
C LEU A 437 -23.54 9.42 -1.57
N SER A 438 -23.42 8.18 -2.03
CA SER A 438 -24.55 7.38 -2.53
C SER A 438 -24.60 6.01 -1.88
N LEU A 439 -25.79 5.58 -1.48
CA LEU A 439 -26.09 4.20 -1.14
C LEU A 439 -26.90 3.59 -2.29
N LEU A 440 -26.42 2.50 -2.87
CA LEU A 440 -27.13 1.71 -3.86
C LEU A 440 -27.42 0.32 -3.27
N HIS A 441 -28.68 -0.09 -3.30
CA HIS A 441 -29.07 -1.46 -2.99
C HIS A 441 -29.57 -2.14 -4.26
N ILE A 442 -29.01 -3.31 -4.55
CA ILE A 442 -29.31 -4.11 -5.74
C ILE A 442 -30.02 -5.38 -5.27
N PRO A 443 -31.31 -5.58 -5.60
CA PRO A 443 -32.04 -6.78 -5.21
C PRO A 443 -31.42 -8.04 -5.84
N ALA A 444 -31.71 -9.20 -5.26
CA ALA A 444 -31.32 -10.47 -5.85
C ALA A 444 -32.00 -10.65 -7.23
N SER A 445 -31.26 -11.13 -8.21
CA SER A 445 -31.73 -11.41 -9.56
C SER A 445 -31.13 -12.71 -10.10
N ALA A 446 -31.40 -13.06 -11.36
CA ALA A 446 -30.75 -14.21 -11.99
C ALA A 446 -29.22 -14.08 -12.05
N ASP A 447 -28.70 -12.84 -12.13
CA ASP A 447 -27.27 -12.55 -12.24
C ASP A 447 -26.58 -12.43 -10.87
N ASN A 448 -27.34 -12.23 -9.79
CA ASN A 448 -26.83 -12.13 -8.41
C ASN A 448 -27.80 -12.81 -7.45
N LYS A 449 -27.45 -13.99 -6.93
CA LYS A 449 -28.37 -14.81 -6.11
C LYS A 449 -28.64 -14.21 -4.72
N ALA A 450 -27.86 -13.21 -4.31
CA ALA A 450 -28.04 -12.46 -3.06
C ALA A 450 -28.17 -10.94 -3.34
N PRO A 451 -28.91 -10.20 -2.50
CA PRO A 451 -28.95 -8.74 -2.57
C PRO A 451 -27.57 -8.16 -2.25
N VAL A 452 -27.20 -7.08 -2.94
CA VAL A 452 -25.88 -6.44 -2.85
C VAL A 452 -26.03 -4.99 -2.43
N PHE A 453 -25.28 -4.60 -1.41
CA PHE A 453 -25.12 -3.21 -1.03
C PHE A 453 -23.90 -2.62 -1.71
N LEU A 454 -24.00 -1.36 -2.12
CA LEU A 454 -22.90 -0.56 -2.64
C LEU A 454 -22.92 0.82 -1.98
N ILE A 455 -21.83 1.19 -1.29
CA ILE A 455 -21.60 2.56 -0.83
C ILE A 455 -20.60 3.21 -1.78
N GLU A 456 -20.94 4.38 -2.32
CA GLU A 456 -20.04 5.23 -3.10
C GLU A 456 -19.71 6.49 -2.32
N VAL A 457 -18.41 6.73 -2.15
CA VAL A 457 -17.85 7.89 -1.46
C VAL A 457 -16.65 8.42 -2.24
N GLY A 458 -16.39 9.72 -2.16
CA GLY A 458 -15.30 10.36 -2.89
C GLY A 458 -14.45 11.27 -2.00
N SER A 459 -13.79 12.24 -2.63
CA SER A 459 -12.88 13.15 -1.94
C SER A 459 -13.50 13.97 -0.83
N SER A 460 -14.79 14.27 -0.91
CA SER A 460 -15.51 15.03 0.11
C SER A 460 -15.78 14.25 1.41
N ALA A 461 -15.58 12.93 1.38
CA ALA A 461 -15.58 12.04 2.55
C ALA A 461 -14.16 11.79 3.10
N LEU A 462 -13.12 12.38 2.49
CA LEU A 462 -11.71 12.22 2.84
C LEU A 462 -11.20 10.77 2.71
N VAL A 463 -11.79 10.00 1.80
CA VAL A 463 -11.40 8.60 1.54
C VAL A 463 -10.61 8.40 0.25
N ALA A 464 -10.52 9.42 -0.60
CA ALA A 464 -9.79 9.38 -1.87
C ALA A 464 -9.34 10.78 -2.34
N PRO A 465 -8.36 10.87 -3.25
CA PRO A 465 -8.04 12.09 -3.97
C PRO A 465 -9.23 12.66 -4.77
N LYS A 466 -9.18 13.97 -5.05
CA LYS A 466 -10.17 14.64 -5.92
C LYS A 466 -10.23 13.97 -7.30
N GLY A 467 -11.44 13.78 -7.81
CA GLY A 467 -11.68 13.10 -9.09
C GLY A 467 -11.71 11.57 -9.01
N LEU A 468 -11.43 10.99 -7.85
CA LEU A 468 -11.59 9.56 -7.60
C LEU A 468 -12.77 9.28 -6.66
N TYR A 469 -13.34 8.10 -6.84
CA TYR A 469 -14.39 7.55 -6.00
C TYR A 469 -13.98 6.16 -5.52
N VAL A 470 -14.35 5.84 -4.28
CA VAL A 470 -14.21 4.51 -3.70
C VAL A 470 -15.60 3.90 -3.58
N GLN A 471 -15.75 2.68 -4.08
CA GLN A 471 -16.98 1.92 -3.98
C GLN A 471 -16.76 0.65 -3.18
N TYR A 472 -17.62 0.49 -2.18
CA TYR A 472 -17.63 -0.67 -1.32
C TYR A 472 -18.84 -1.51 -1.61
N LEU A 473 -18.63 -2.75 -2.07
CA LEU A 473 -19.70 -3.69 -2.36
C LEU A 473 -19.66 -4.84 -1.37
N TRP A 474 -20.82 -5.31 -0.90
CA TRP A 474 -20.89 -6.53 -0.14
C TRP A 474 -22.25 -7.25 -0.22
N CYS A 475 -22.22 -8.57 0.00
CA CYS A 475 -23.39 -9.43 0.11
C CYS A 475 -23.08 -10.68 0.94
N ASP A 476 -24.11 -11.46 1.28
CA ASP A 476 -23.89 -12.81 1.81
C ASP A 476 -23.15 -13.66 0.77
N SER A 477 -22.15 -14.44 1.20
CA SER A 477 -21.38 -15.31 0.32
C SER A 477 -22.24 -16.45 -0.21
N MET A 478 -22.13 -16.74 -1.50
CA MET A 478 -22.94 -17.76 -2.19
C MET A 478 -22.21 -19.11 -2.33
N GLY A 479 -21.08 -19.29 -1.64
CA GLY A 479 -20.34 -20.56 -1.55
C GLY A 479 -19.10 -20.67 -2.46
N ASP A 480 -18.90 -19.73 -3.40
CA ASP A 480 -17.73 -19.69 -4.28
C ASP A 480 -16.64 -18.77 -3.69
N ASN A 481 -16.52 -17.54 -4.20
CA ASN A 481 -15.65 -16.51 -3.68
C ASN A 481 -16.20 -15.13 -4.00
N ALA A 482 -15.72 -14.11 -3.29
CA ALA A 482 -16.22 -12.75 -3.42
C ALA A 482 -16.12 -12.17 -4.84
N LYS A 483 -15.09 -12.56 -5.61
CA LYS A 483 -14.95 -12.13 -7.00
C LYS A 483 -16.04 -12.73 -7.87
N HIS A 484 -16.32 -14.03 -7.73
CA HIS A 484 -17.40 -14.68 -8.46
C HIS A 484 -18.77 -14.05 -8.13
N ASP A 485 -19.00 -13.76 -6.85
CA ASP A 485 -20.26 -13.21 -6.36
C ASP A 485 -20.52 -11.77 -6.84
N LEU A 486 -19.48 -10.92 -6.88
CA LEU A 486 -19.63 -9.48 -7.10
C LEU A 486 -19.23 -9.01 -8.51
N MET A 487 -18.35 -9.73 -9.21
CA MET A 487 -17.87 -9.34 -10.55
C MET A 487 -18.98 -9.16 -11.59
N PRO A 488 -20.07 -9.97 -11.63
CA PRO A 488 -21.18 -9.74 -12.57
C PRO A 488 -21.78 -8.34 -12.44
N ILE A 489 -21.96 -7.86 -11.21
CA ILE A 489 -22.46 -6.51 -10.92
C ILE A 489 -21.43 -5.46 -11.28
N VAL A 490 -20.16 -5.65 -10.90
CA VAL A 490 -19.09 -4.69 -11.23
C VAL A 490 -18.97 -4.53 -12.75
N LYS A 491 -19.12 -5.59 -13.54
CA LYS A 491 -19.12 -5.51 -15.01
C LYS A 491 -20.32 -4.76 -15.60
N LYS A 492 -21.47 -4.77 -14.92
CA LYS A 492 -22.62 -3.96 -15.34
C LYS A 492 -22.39 -2.48 -15.07
N LEU A 493 -21.68 -2.14 -13.99
CA LEU A 493 -21.55 -0.76 -13.51
C LEU A 493 -20.32 -0.01 -14.03
N TYR A 494 -19.22 -0.68 -14.37
CA TYR A 494 -17.94 -0.04 -14.68
C TYR A 494 -17.36 -0.47 -16.02
N ASN A 495 -16.56 0.42 -16.59
CA ASN A 495 -15.69 0.15 -17.73
C ASN A 495 -14.30 -0.29 -17.25
N PHE A 496 -13.67 -1.24 -17.96
CA PHE A 496 -12.32 -1.72 -17.64
C PHE A 496 -11.29 -1.39 -18.72
N THR A 497 -11.75 -1.00 -19.92
CA THR A 497 -10.90 -0.62 -21.06
C THR A 497 -11.27 0.78 -21.55
N PRO A 498 -10.34 1.50 -22.19
CA PRO A 498 -10.56 2.89 -22.64
C PRO A 498 -11.68 3.05 -23.68
N GLU A 499 -12.12 1.97 -24.33
CA GLU A 499 -12.98 2.00 -25.53
C GLU A 499 -14.46 1.69 -25.24
N THR A 500 -14.90 1.68 -23.97
CA THR A 500 -16.26 1.24 -23.58
C THR A 500 -17.18 2.38 -23.14
N ASP A 501 -18.50 2.10 -23.19
CA ASP A 501 -19.65 2.98 -22.92
C ASP A 501 -19.31 4.27 -22.15
N ALA A 502 -19.33 5.40 -22.86
CA ALA A 502 -18.94 6.70 -22.33
C ALA A 502 -19.79 7.18 -21.13
N GLN A 503 -20.86 6.49 -20.73
CA GLN A 503 -21.68 6.82 -19.56
C GLN A 503 -21.17 6.19 -18.25
N LYS A 504 -20.44 5.07 -18.31
CA LYS A 504 -19.97 4.36 -17.11
C LYS A 504 -18.61 4.88 -16.64
N PRO A 505 -18.35 4.91 -15.32
CA PRO A 505 -17.03 5.23 -14.79
C PRO A 505 -16.02 4.11 -15.08
N LYS A 506 -14.74 4.47 -15.20
CA LYS A 506 -13.64 3.52 -15.39
C LYS A 506 -13.18 2.98 -14.03
N ALA A 507 -13.15 1.66 -13.91
CA ALA A 507 -12.47 0.98 -12.81
C ALA A 507 -10.95 1.13 -12.96
N LEU A 508 -10.27 1.54 -11.89
CA LEU A 508 -8.82 1.74 -11.87
C LEU A 508 -8.11 0.68 -11.02
N TRP A 509 -8.70 0.32 -9.89
CA TRP A 509 -8.17 -0.71 -9.00
C TRP A 509 -9.30 -1.39 -8.24
N SER A 510 -9.20 -2.70 -8.00
CA SER A 510 -10.16 -3.43 -7.17
C SER A 510 -9.50 -4.51 -6.32
N VAL A 511 -10.14 -4.83 -5.20
CA VAL A 511 -9.89 -6.04 -4.42
C VAL A 511 -11.20 -6.70 -4.05
N TYR A 512 -11.23 -8.03 -4.10
CA TYR A 512 -12.33 -8.87 -3.66
C TYR A 512 -11.86 -9.78 -2.53
N PHE A 513 -12.66 -10.03 -1.51
CA PHE A 513 -12.31 -10.95 -0.42
C PHE A 513 -13.54 -11.44 0.33
N ASN A 514 -13.44 -12.63 0.93
CA ASN A 514 -14.46 -13.18 1.82
C ASN A 514 -14.10 -12.89 3.27
N GLN A 515 -15.05 -12.44 4.07
CA GLN A 515 -14.89 -12.17 5.50
C GLN A 515 -15.83 -13.05 6.32
N ARG A 516 -15.32 -13.74 7.33
CA ARG A 516 -16.13 -14.56 8.24
C ARG A 516 -17.08 -13.67 9.04
N CYS A 517 -18.34 -14.07 9.16
CA CYS A 517 -19.35 -13.33 9.93
C CYS A 517 -20.01 -14.16 11.05
N THR A 518 -19.56 -15.40 11.28
CA THR A 518 -20.03 -16.24 12.38
C THR A 518 -18.95 -16.43 13.43
N LYS A 519 -19.33 -16.21 14.69
CA LYS A 519 -18.52 -16.53 15.86
C LYS A 519 -18.45 -18.07 16.03
N PRO A 520 -17.25 -18.68 16.12
CA PRO A 520 -17.13 -20.11 16.36
C PRO A 520 -17.56 -20.50 17.78
N VAL A 521 -18.00 -21.76 17.95
CA VAL A 521 -18.27 -22.34 19.27
C VAL A 521 -16.96 -22.89 19.84
N ILE A 522 -16.52 -22.32 20.96
CA ILE A 522 -15.29 -22.71 21.64
C ILE A 522 -15.67 -23.54 22.87
N PRO A 523 -15.42 -24.86 22.89
CA PRO A 523 -15.74 -25.71 24.03
C PRO A 523 -14.85 -25.35 25.24
N ASP A 524 -15.37 -25.57 26.45
CA ASP A 524 -14.67 -25.38 27.72
C ASP A 524 -14.17 -23.94 28.00
N LEU A 525 -14.69 -22.93 27.30
CA LEU A 525 -14.31 -21.52 27.50
C LEU A 525 -14.57 -21.08 28.96
N PRO A 526 -13.59 -20.45 29.65
CA PRO A 526 -13.79 -19.92 30.99
C PRO A 526 -14.95 -18.92 31.07
N ALA A 527 -15.73 -18.96 32.16
CA ALA A 527 -16.95 -18.16 32.29
C ALA A 527 -16.71 -16.63 32.30
N ASN A 528 -15.49 -16.21 32.64
CA ASN A 528 -15.06 -14.81 32.68
C ASN A 528 -14.22 -14.39 31.44
N VAL A 529 -14.26 -15.19 30.37
CA VAL A 529 -13.68 -14.86 29.06
C VAL A 529 -14.82 -14.61 28.07
N TYR A 530 -14.90 -13.41 27.54
CA TYR A 530 -15.92 -12.98 26.58
C TYR A 530 -15.32 -12.88 25.19
N VAL A 531 -15.88 -13.64 24.25
CA VAL A 531 -15.46 -13.63 22.85
C VAL A 531 -16.38 -12.71 22.05
N THR A 532 -15.82 -11.75 21.32
CA THR A 532 -16.58 -10.84 20.45
C THR A 532 -16.94 -11.51 19.12
N THR A 533 -18.02 -11.05 18.50
CA THR A 533 -18.45 -11.55 17.19
C THR A 533 -17.77 -10.74 16.08
N PRO A 534 -17.29 -11.40 15.00
CA PRO A 534 -16.77 -10.71 13.81
C PRO A 534 -17.83 -9.81 13.14
N PRO A 535 -17.45 -8.89 12.23
CA PRO A 535 -18.41 -8.04 11.55
C PRO A 535 -19.48 -8.84 10.78
N ILE A 536 -20.75 -8.61 11.11
CA ILE A 536 -21.90 -9.30 10.49
C ILE A 536 -22.45 -8.56 9.26
N ASN A 537 -23.36 -9.15 8.49
CA ASN A 537 -23.96 -8.47 7.33
C ASN A 537 -25.10 -7.52 7.75
N GLU A 538 -24.75 -6.35 8.29
CA GLU A 538 -25.69 -5.28 8.66
C GLU A 538 -25.30 -3.94 8.01
N LEU A 539 -26.23 -2.99 7.88
CA LEU A 539 -25.91 -1.67 7.31
C LEU A 539 -25.34 -0.68 8.36
N ASP A 540 -25.88 -0.75 9.59
CA ASP A 540 -25.49 0.08 10.74
C ASP A 540 -24.63 -0.71 11.74
N PHE A 541 -24.52 -0.27 12.98
CA PHE A 541 -23.67 -0.85 14.03
C PHE A 541 -24.45 -1.37 15.25
N ASP A 542 -25.76 -1.55 15.12
CA ASP A 542 -26.64 -1.92 16.23
C ASP A 542 -26.21 -3.23 16.90
N PHE A 543 -25.79 -4.23 16.14
CA PHE A 543 -25.35 -5.50 16.71
C PHE A 543 -24.09 -5.32 17.58
N ALA A 544 -23.06 -4.66 17.07
CA ALA A 544 -21.81 -4.44 17.80
C ALA A 544 -22.02 -3.65 19.11
N ILE A 545 -22.88 -2.62 19.07
CA ILE A 545 -23.22 -1.82 20.26
C ILE A 545 -24.01 -2.64 21.29
N ASN A 546 -24.98 -3.44 20.84
CA ASN A 546 -25.76 -4.29 21.73
C ASN A 546 -24.94 -5.44 22.33
N GLU A 547 -24.02 -6.03 21.56
CA GLU A 547 -23.06 -7.01 22.05
C GLU A 547 -22.16 -6.40 23.12
N ALA A 548 -21.56 -5.23 22.85
CA ALA A 548 -20.72 -4.52 23.82
C ALA A 548 -21.48 -4.20 25.12
N ARG A 549 -22.73 -3.73 25.00
CA ARG A 549 -23.61 -3.48 26.16
C ARG A 549 -23.88 -4.75 26.96
N THR A 550 -24.14 -5.86 26.28
CA THR A 550 -24.41 -7.16 26.92
C THR A 550 -23.19 -7.68 27.65
N ILE A 551 -22.00 -7.60 27.03
CA ILE A 551 -20.73 -7.98 27.65
C ILE A 551 -20.43 -7.10 28.87
N PHE A 552 -20.60 -5.77 28.75
CA PHE A 552 -20.40 -4.87 29.88
C PHE A 552 -21.36 -5.17 31.04
N LYS A 553 -22.65 -5.38 30.75
CA LYS A 553 -23.67 -5.66 31.76
C LYS A 553 -23.56 -7.03 32.41
N SER A 554 -22.92 -8.01 31.76
CA SER A 554 -22.65 -9.31 32.38
C SER A 554 -21.51 -9.22 33.40
N MET A 555 -20.50 -8.37 33.15
CA MET A 555 -19.41 -8.09 34.10
C MET A 555 -19.89 -7.18 35.24
N TYR A 556 -20.65 -6.11 34.93
CA TYR A 556 -21.07 -5.08 35.87
C TYR A 556 -22.56 -4.70 35.70
N PRO A 557 -23.51 -5.51 36.22
CA PRO A 557 -24.95 -5.31 35.99
C PRO A 557 -25.49 -3.97 36.47
N ASN A 558 -24.98 -3.49 37.60
CA ASN A 558 -25.47 -2.29 38.29
C ASN A 558 -24.85 -0.98 37.76
N GLU A 559 -23.79 -1.06 36.95
CA GLU A 559 -23.08 0.13 36.45
C GLU A 559 -23.75 0.69 35.19
N GLU A 560 -23.71 2.00 35.00
CA GLU A 560 -24.25 2.63 33.78
C GLU A 560 -23.35 2.33 32.57
N PHE A 561 -23.95 1.99 31.43
CA PHE A 561 -23.20 1.71 30.21
C PHE A 561 -22.79 3.02 29.53
N LEU A 562 -21.49 3.34 29.60
CA LEU A 562 -20.84 4.48 28.96
C LEU A 562 -21.51 5.85 29.27
N PRO A 563 -21.55 6.27 30.54
CA PRO A 563 -22.18 7.55 30.93
C PRO A 563 -21.45 8.76 30.33
N ARG A 564 -22.17 9.88 30.18
CA ARG A 564 -21.66 11.15 29.62
C ARG A 564 -20.33 11.53 30.25
N ALA A 565 -19.28 11.73 29.46
CA ALA A 565 -18.01 12.26 29.97
C ALA A 565 -18.22 13.69 30.51
N PRO A 566 -17.80 14.02 31.75
CA PRO A 566 -17.94 15.37 32.29
C PRO A 566 -17.18 16.35 31.40
N ASP A 567 -17.81 17.49 31.09
CA ASP A 567 -17.13 18.57 30.37
C ASP A 567 -16.13 19.23 31.33
N PRO A 568 -14.82 19.35 31.00
CA PRO A 568 -13.87 20.09 31.82
C PRO A 568 -14.33 21.52 32.14
N ASN A 569 -15.13 22.13 31.26
CA ASN A 569 -15.67 23.48 31.42
C ASN A 569 -16.93 23.55 32.31
N GLU A 570 -17.57 22.42 32.63
CA GLU A 570 -18.71 22.34 33.56
C GLU A 570 -18.24 22.20 35.04
N ILE A 571 -16.92 22.04 35.27
CA ILE A 571 -16.31 21.97 36.60
C ILE A 571 -16.02 23.39 37.09
N ILE A 572 -16.90 23.95 37.93
CA ILE A 572 -16.67 25.25 38.58
C ILE A 572 -15.58 25.06 39.65
N PHE A 573 -14.38 25.57 39.39
CA PHE A 573 -13.33 25.70 40.40
C PHE A 573 -13.54 27.02 41.17
N ASP A 574 -13.85 26.95 42.46
CA ASP A 574 -13.75 28.10 43.36
C ASP A 574 -12.25 28.43 43.58
N GLY A 575 -11.69 29.30 42.73
CA GLY A 575 -10.30 29.78 42.81
C GLY A 575 -10.02 30.87 41.79
N PRO A 576 -9.12 31.84 42.07
CA PRO A 576 -9.11 33.13 41.39
C PRO A 576 -8.69 33.01 39.93
N GLN A 577 -9.48 33.67 39.07
CA GLN A 577 -9.28 33.78 37.63
C GLN A 577 -7.94 34.44 37.31
N ASN A 578 -7.11 33.74 36.53
CA ASN A 578 -6.10 34.37 35.70
C ASN A 578 -6.42 33.99 34.25
N ASP A 579 -6.72 35.03 33.47
CA ASP A 579 -6.95 34.95 32.04
C ASP A 579 -5.71 34.39 31.33
N VAL A 580 -5.90 33.34 30.54
CA VAL A 580 -4.91 32.91 29.53
C VAL A 580 -5.59 32.99 28.17
N GLU A 581 -5.11 33.93 27.36
CA GLU A 581 -5.51 34.12 25.97
C GLU A 581 -5.23 32.85 25.14
N LEU A 582 -6.22 32.45 24.35
CA LEU A 582 -6.13 31.40 23.34
C LEU A 582 -5.28 31.91 22.17
N ASN A 583 -4.05 31.44 22.06
CA ASN A 583 -3.27 31.54 20.83
C ASN A 583 -3.66 30.41 19.87
N GLU A 584 -3.80 30.77 18.60
CA GLU A 584 -4.00 29.92 17.42
C GLU A 584 -3.00 28.73 17.36
N PRO A 585 -3.31 27.65 16.61
CA PRO A 585 -2.44 26.48 16.53
C PRO A 585 -1.11 26.87 15.88
N ASN A 586 -0.11 27.15 16.70
CA ASN A 586 1.27 27.26 16.28
C ASN A 586 1.68 25.95 15.59
N ASN A 587 2.24 26.07 14.39
CA ASN A 587 3.22 25.12 13.85
C ASN A 587 4.13 24.67 14.99
N GLN A 588 3.87 23.50 15.56
CA GLN A 588 4.79 22.93 16.54
C GLN A 588 6.04 22.52 15.76
N PRO A 589 7.21 23.09 16.06
CA PRO A 589 8.45 22.58 15.49
C PRO A 589 8.58 21.12 15.92
N MET A 590 8.85 20.27 14.93
CA MET A 590 9.17 18.86 15.13
C MET A 590 10.18 18.72 16.27
N ALA A 591 9.97 17.76 17.18
CA ALA A 591 10.94 17.48 18.22
C ALA A 591 12.33 17.27 17.58
N PRO A 592 13.43 17.75 18.20
CA PRO A 592 14.76 17.57 17.64
C PRO A 592 14.99 16.08 17.36
N ILE A 593 15.22 15.71 16.10
CA ILE A 593 15.55 14.33 15.74
C ILE A 593 17.05 14.12 16.06
N GLU A 594 17.50 14.41 17.27
CA GLU A 594 18.92 14.25 17.60
C GLU A 594 19.33 12.77 17.47
N PRO A 595 20.47 12.45 16.85
CA PRO A 595 21.52 13.33 16.30
C PRO A 595 21.35 13.74 14.81
N CYS A 596 20.24 13.42 14.16
CA CYS A 596 19.89 13.85 12.80
C CYS A 596 19.24 15.25 12.74
N ILE A 597 19.15 15.80 11.53
CA ILE A 597 18.55 17.11 11.25
C ILE A 597 17.50 16.94 10.16
N CYS A 598 16.34 17.56 10.35
CA CYS A 598 15.34 17.71 9.29
C CYS A 598 15.51 19.06 8.61
N VAL A 599 15.61 19.02 7.29
CA VAL A 599 15.77 20.17 6.42
C VAL A 599 14.49 20.33 5.61
N HIS A 600 13.83 21.47 5.74
CA HIS A 600 12.67 21.79 4.91
C HIS A 600 13.15 22.29 3.54
N GLU A 601 12.83 21.53 2.49
CA GLU A 601 13.08 21.90 1.09
C GLU A 601 11.98 22.82 0.56
N SER A 602 10.76 22.66 1.09
CA SER A 602 9.60 23.53 0.84
C SER A 602 8.54 23.32 1.94
N ASP A 603 7.43 24.06 1.87
CA ASP A 603 6.30 23.92 2.81
C ASP A 603 5.74 22.49 2.91
N LYS A 604 6.01 21.63 1.91
CA LYS A 604 5.50 20.26 1.82
C LYS A 604 6.58 19.20 1.58
N GLN A 605 7.86 19.58 1.55
CA GLN A 605 8.94 18.63 1.30
C GLN A 605 10.01 18.77 2.36
N ILE A 606 10.40 17.63 2.93
CA ILE A 606 11.48 17.56 3.89
C ILE A 606 12.56 16.58 3.41
N SER A 607 13.77 16.82 3.90
CA SER A 607 14.93 15.96 3.77
C SER A 607 15.48 15.68 5.17
N ILE A 608 15.99 14.49 5.42
CA ILE A 608 16.59 14.15 6.72
C ILE A 608 18.06 13.85 6.50
N ALA A 609 18.91 14.44 7.33
CA ALA A 609 20.34 14.28 7.30
C ALA A 609 20.85 13.80 8.67
N CYS A 610 21.34 12.57 8.72
CA CYS A 610 21.94 11.94 9.87
C CYS A 610 23.47 11.97 9.73
N MET A 611 24.16 12.63 10.66
CA MET A 611 25.61 12.83 10.59
C MET A 611 26.29 12.43 11.90
N GLY A 612 27.35 11.62 11.80
CA GLY A 612 28.24 11.30 12.92
C GLY A 612 28.07 9.88 13.48
N ALA A 613 29.14 9.43 14.16
CA ALA A 613 29.29 8.05 14.63
C ALA A 613 28.31 7.65 15.74
N ASP A 614 27.64 8.63 16.34
CA ASP A 614 26.59 8.45 17.34
C ASP A 614 25.31 7.88 16.73
N VAL A 615 25.17 7.82 15.40
CA VAL A 615 24.08 7.10 14.72
C VAL A 615 24.49 5.66 14.47
N ASP A 616 23.77 4.70 15.03
CA ASP A 616 23.99 3.25 14.90
C ASP A 616 22.69 2.52 14.53
N ASP A 617 22.78 1.20 14.30
CA ASP A 617 21.64 0.38 13.87
C ASP A 617 20.44 0.44 14.85
N TYR A 618 20.67 0.73 16.14
CA TYR A 618 19.60 0.79 17.14
C TYR A 618 18.91 2.14 17.16
N ASN A 619 19.66 3.24 17.18
CA ASN A 619 19.06 4.57 17.27
C ASN A 619 18.52 5.08 15.93
N ILE A 620 19.02 4.60 14.79
CA ILE A 620 18.47 4.94 13.48
C ILE A 620 17.04 4.42 13.35
N GLU A 621 16.71 3.26 13.92
CA GLU A 621 15.32 2.74 13.94
C GLU A 621 14.39 3.70 14.70
N ILE A 622 14.81 4.18 15.87
CA ILE A 622 14.04 5.13 16.69
C ILE A 622 13.84 6.45 15.94
N ILE A 623 14.87 6.93 15.26
CA ILE A 623 14.81 8.14 14.43
C ILE A 623 13.77 7.99 13.32
N ILE A 624 13.76 6.85 12.65
CA ILE A 624 12.82 6.57 11.56
C ILE A 624 11.39 6.43 12.08
N ASP A 625 11.18 5.84 13.25
CA ASP A 625 9.86 5.79 13.90
C ASP A 625 9.34 7.19 14.22
N ASN A 626 10.19 8.08 14.73
CA ASN A 626 9.83 9.47 15.00
C ASN A 626 9.51 10.25 13.72
N VAL A 627 10.29 10.04 12.66
CA VAL A 627 10.04 10.62 11.34
C VAL A 627 8.71 10.12 10.79
N ASN A 628 8.46 8.81 10.89
CA ASN A 628 7.22 8.21 10.44
C ASN A 628 6.03 8.80 11.22
N HIS A 629 6.14 8.92 12.53
CA HIS A 629 5.12 9.57 13.36
C HIS A 629 4.87 11.03 12.98
N TYR A 630 5.92 11.79 12.71
CA TYR A 630 5.82 13.17 12.22
C TYR A 630 5.12 13.25 10.86
N LEU A 631 5.47 12.36 9.93
CA LEU A 631 4.87 12.26 8.61
C LEU A 631 3.40 11.82 8.67
N LEU A 632 3.03 10.96 9.64
CA LEU A 632 1.64 10.60 9.92
C LEU A 632 0.85 11.80 10.47
N SER A 633 1.49 12.64 11.28
CA SER A 633 0.88 13.85 11.86
C SER A 633 0.78 15.02 10.87
N ASN A 634 1.65 15.05 9.84
CA ASN A 634 1.74 16.12 8.85
C ASN A 634 1.51 15.58 7.43
N SER A 635 0.26 15.20 7.15
CA SER A 635 -0.14 14.41 5.99
C SER A 635 0.17 14.99 4.61
N GLN A 636 0.44 16.29 4.50
CA GLN A 636 0.85 16.94 3.25
C GLN A 636 2.36 16.91 2.99
N THR A 637 3.16 16.42 3.95
CA THR A 637 4.62 16.43 3.88
C THR A 637 5.15 15.17 3.20
N ILE A 638 5.98 15.37 2.18
CA ILE A 638 6.68 14.33 1.42
C ILE A 638 8.13 14.28 1.88
N LEU A 639 8.65 13.08 2.18
CA LEU A 639 10.07 12.89 2.43
C LEU A 639 10.78 12.70 1.09
N LYS A 640 11.55 13.70 0.68
CA LYS A 640 12.25 13.70 -0.61
C LYS A 640 13.57 12.93 -0.52
N LYS A 641 14.38 13.24 0.50
CA LYS A 641 15.74 12.74 0.61
C LYS A 641 16.04 12.26 2.02
N PHE A 642 16.75 11.15 2.11
CA PHE A 642 17.31 10.64 3.35
C PHE A 642 18.80 10.43 3.18
N GLN A 643 19.59 11.13 4.00
CA GLN A 643 21.03 11.17 3.93
C GLN A 643 21.64 10.66 5.23
N MET A 644 22.61 9.76 5.10
CA MET A 644 23.41 9.24 6.21
C MET A 644 24.89 9.43 5.89
N THR A 645 25.62 10.09 6.79
CA THR A 645 27.04 10.37 6.58
C THR A 645 27.85 10.11 7.84
N ASN A 646 28.93 9.34 7.73
CA ASN A 646 29.85 9.05 8.84
C ASN A 646 29.16 8.43 10.07
N THR A 647 28.23 7.51 9.86
CA THR A 647 27.49 6.79 10.91
C THR A 647 28.07 5.39 11.15
N SER A 648 27.70 4.79 12.28
CA SER A 648 28.08 3.43 12.67
C SER A 648 27.11 2.35 12.17
N VAL A 649 26.15 2.70 11.29
CA VAL A 649 25.18 1.76 10.72
C VAL A 649 25.88 0.73 9.84
N THR A 650 25.57 -0.54 10.08
CA THR A 650 26.24 -1.68 9.44
C THR A 650 25.35 -2.41 8.43
N GLU A 651 24.02 -2.29 8.57
CA GLU A 651 23.05 -2.93 7.68
C GLU A 651 21.88 -1.99 7.34
N LEU A 652 21.37 -2.08 6.12
CA LEU A 652 20.15 -1.37 5.71
C LEU A 652 18.95 -2.32 5.87
N THR A 653 18.18 -2.16 6.94
CA THR A 653 17.07 -3.07 7.30
C THR A 653 15.70 -2.58 6.80
N GLU A 654 14.72 -3.48 6.70
CA GLU A 654 13.32 -3.17 6.35
C GLU A 654 12.70 -2.11 7.28
N ARG A 655 13.12 -2.05 8.53
CA ARG A 655 12.61 -1.06 9.48
C ARG A 655 13.02 0.37 9.15
N VAL A 656 14.23 0.55 8.66
CA VAL A 656 14.77 1.89 8.33
C VAL A 656 14.25 2.35 6.97
N PHE A 657 14.25 1.46 5.97
CA PHE A 657 13.98 1.86 4.59
C PHE A 657 12.70 1.27 3.97
N GLY A 658 12.08 0.28 4.60
CA GLY A 658 10.86 -0.39 4.13
C GLY A 658 9.56 0.23 4.63
N ILE A 659 9.61 1.12 5.63
CA ILE A 659 8.41 1.76 6.22
C ILE A 659 8.06 3.08 5.51
N ILE A 660 9.05 3.81 5.00
CA ILE A 660 8.87 5.15 4.46
C ILE A 660 9.17 5.16 2.95
N PRO A 661 8.34 5.80 2.11
CA PRO A 661 8.58 5.89 0.67
C PRO A 661 9.60 7.00 0.35
N TYR A 662 10.88 6.64 0.28
CA TYR A 662 11.96 7.58 -0.08
C TYR A 662 12.01 7.82 -1.59
N VAL A 663 12.33 9.04 -2.02
CA VAL A 663 12.63 9.36 -3.43
C VAL A 663 14.14 9.29 -3.70
N THR A 664 14.95 9.80 -2.77
CA THR A 664 16.41 9.78 -2.84
C THR A 664 17.00 9.25 -1.53
N VAL A 665 17.93 8.31 -1.64
CA VAL A 665 18.69 7.77 -0.50
C VAL A 665 20.18 7.99 -0.76
N GLU A 666 20.86 8.58 0.22
CA GLU A 666 22.28 8.91 0.18
C GLU A 666 23.00 8.33 1.41
N VAL A 667 24.02 7.51 1.18
CA VAL A 667 24.74 6.80 2.25
C VAL A 667 26.24 6.90 2.03
N TYR A 668 26.90 7.80 2.77
CA TYR A 668 28.31 8.14 2.61
C TYR A 668 29.14 7.83 3.85
N ASP A 669 30.35 7.32 3.67
CA ASP A 669 31.34 7.17 4.75
C ASP A 669 30.85 6.29 5.92
N ASN A 670 30.05 5.24 5.67
CA ASN A 670 29.52 4.36 6.72
C ASN A 670 30.22 3.00 6.73
N LYS A 671 29.96 2.21 7.78
CA LYS A 671 30.51 0.86 7.93
C LYS A 671 29.56 -0.22 7.38
N LEU A 672 28.81 0.08 6.32
CA LEU A 672 27.89 -0.89 5.74
C LEU A 672 28.65 -2.12 5.27
N LEU A 673 28.35 -3.28 5.85
CA LEU A 673 29.08 -4.53 5.62
C LEU A 673 28.45 -5.37 4.51
N ASN A 674 27.14 -5.26 4.26
CA ASN A 674 26.48 -6.14 3.32
C ASN A 674 25.15 -5.61 2.75
N LEU A 675 25.03 -5.55 1.41
CA LEU A 675 23.77 -5.28 0.70
C LEU A 675 23.09 -6.57 0.18
N SER A 676 23.67 -7.76 0.45
CA SER A 676 23.10 -9.04 0.01
C SER A 676 21.76 -9.39 0.67
N ASN A 677 21.35 -8.65 1.71
CA ASN A 677 20.05 -8.79 2.38
C ASN A 677 19.00 -7.78 1.86
N PHE A 678 19.25 -7.11 0.73
CA PHE A 678 18.20 -6.44 -0.03
C PHE A 678 17.24 -7.48 -0.60
N THR A 679 16.28 -7.88 0.23
CA THR A 679 15.12 -8.65 -0.22
C THR A 679 14.08 -7.68 -0.76
N GLU A 680 13.13 -8.17 -1.55
CA GLU A 680 11.93 -7.42 -1.97
C GLU A 680 11.19 -6.74 -0.79
N LYS A 681 11.42 -7.22 0.44
CA LYS A 681 10.85 -6.69 1.69
C LYS A 681 11.57 -5.44 2.20
N SER A 682 12.90 -5.37 2.11
CA SER A 682 13.72 -4.33 2.78
C SER A 682 13.47 -2.91 2.29
N LEU A 683 12.96 -2.75 1.06
CA LEU A 683 12.60 -1.49 0.45
C LEU A 683 11.19 -1.52 -0.12
N ILE A 684 10.30 -2.36 0.40
CA ILE A 684 8.98 -2.60 -0.21
C ILE A 684 8.16 -1.31 -0.41
N SER A 685 8.20 -0.38 0.55
CA SER A 685 7.53 0.93 0.43
C SER A 685 8.27 1.89 -0.50
N ALA A 686 9.58 1.75 -0.65
CA ALA A 686 10.40 2.55 -1.55
C ALA A 686 10.49 1.97 -2.97
N LEU A 687 10.02 0.73 -3.19
CA LEU A 687 10.10 -0.01 -4.46
C LEU A 687 9.59 0.82 -5.64
N TYR A 688 8.51 1.57 -5.41
CA TYR A 688 7.84 2.37 -6.44
C TYR A 688 8.17 3.86 -6.38
N THR A 689 8.92 4.33 -5.39
CA THR A 689 9.21 5.77 -5.20
C THR A 689 10.67 6.13 -5.37
N LEU A 690 11.58 5.18 -5.18
CA LEU A 690 13.02 5.42 -5.22
C LEU A 690 13.47 5.71 -6.66
N LYS A 691 13.96 6.93 -6.88
CA LYS A 691 14.52 7.38 -8.15
C LYS A 691 16.04 7.44 -8.15
N SER A 692 16.63 7.72 -6.99
CA SER A 692 18.07 7.93 -6.88
C SER A 692 18.62 7.25 -5.63
N PHE A 693 19.66 6.44 -5.82
CA PHE A 693 20.40 5.80 -4.74
C PHE A 693 21.90 6.09 -4.89
N TYR A 694 22.50 6.69 -3.87
CA TYR A 694 23.91 7.04 -3.84
C TYR A 694 24.58 6.39 -2.62
N ALA A 695 25.62 5.61 -2.87
CA ALA A 695 26.48 5.05 -1.83
C ALA A 695 27.94 5.32 -2.17
N ALA A 696 28.71 5.89 -1.24
CA ALA A 696 30.15 6.07 -1.41
C ALA A 696 30.94 5.82 -0.12
N ASN A 697 32.16 5.30 -0.26
CA ASN A 697 33.09 5.04 0.84
C ASN A 697 32.44 4.18 1.96
N ASN A 698 31.92 3.02 1.56
CA ASN A 698 31.31 2.05 2.46
C ASN A 698 32.10 0.72 2.41
N GLN A 699 31.93 -0.15 3.40
CA GLN A 699 32.61 -1.46 3.46
C GLN A 699 31.85 -2.56 2.69
N LEU A 700 31.19 -2.19 1.60
CA LEU A 700 30.46 -3.13 0.78
C LEU A 700 31.45 -4.12 0.17
N TYR A 701 31.11 -5.40 0.18
CA TYR A 701 31.93 -6.43 -0.41
C TYR A 701 31.04 -7.34 -1.26
N ASP A 702 31.21 -7.28 -2.58
CA ASP A 702 30.54 -8.18 -3.52
C ASP A 702 31.58 -8.98 -4.32
N SER A 703 31.99 -10.12 -3.75
CA SER A 703 32.91 -11.06 -4.43
C SER A 703 32.31 -11.75 -5.65
N THR A 704 30.99 -11.62 -5.88
CA THR A 704 30.28 -12.30 -6.98
C THR A 704 29.90 -11.36 -8.12
N GLY A 705 30.13 -10.05 -7.95
CA GLY A 705 29.79 -9.02 -8.93
C GLY A 705 28.32 -8.90 -9.31
N SER A 706 27.43 -9.64 -8.64
CA SER A 706 26.03 -9.83 -9.02
C SER A 706 25.06 -9.56 -7.88
N GLN A 707 25.49 -9.68 -6.62
CA GLN A 707 24.60 -9.49 -5.46
C GLN A 707 24.21 -8.02 -5.29
N LEU A 708 25.17 -7.12 -5.42
CA LEU A 708 24.98 -5.70 -5.23
C LEU A 708 24.03 -5.11 -6.27
N VAL A 709 24.19 -5.54 -7.52
CA VAL A 709 23.50 -4.95 -8.66
C VAL A 709 22.14 -5.61 -8.89
N SER A 710 22.01 -6.92 -8.62
CA SER A 710 20.72 -7.60 -8.65
C SER A 710 19.74 -7.07 -7.59
N ALA A 711 20.24 -6.58 -6.45
CA ALA A 711 19.41 -5.90 -5.45
C ALA A 711 18.66 -4.70 -6.05
N PHE A 712 19.35 -3.86 -6.83
CA PHE A 712 18.76 -2.68 -7.46
C PHE A 712 18.01 -2.97 -8.76
N ALA A 713 18.17 -4.17 -9.34
CA ALA A 713 17.44 -4.60 -10.52
C ALA A 713 15.92 -4.75 -10.30
N ASN A 714 15.46 -4.72 -9.03
CA ASN A 714 14.05 -4.81 -8.67
C ASN A 714 13.33 -3.45 -8.57
N PHE A 715 14.02 -2.32 -8.74
CA PHE A 715 13.40 -0.99 -8.63
C PHE A 715 12.96 -0.48 -9.99
N PRO A 716 11.66 -0.55 -10.34
CA PRO A 716 11.17 -0.18 -11.66
C PRO A 716 11.36 1.30 -11.99
N HIS A 717 11.56 2.19 -11.01
CA HIS A 717 11.68 3.63 -11.25
C HIS A 717 13.06 4.21 -10.91
N LEU A 718 14.05 3.36 -10.63
CA LEU A 718 15.41 3.81 -10.33
C LEU A 718 16.07 4.36 -11.60
N GLU A 719 16.40 5.65 -11.59
CA GLU A 719 17.02 6.36 -12.71
C GLU A 719 18.51 6.62 -12.46
N TYR A 720 18.91 6.84 -11.20
CA TYR A 720 20.28 7.17 -10.81
C TYR A 720 20.79 6.18 -9.77
N LEU A 721 21.86 5.45 -10.11
CA LEU A 721 22.53 4.52 -9.21
C LEU A 721 24.03 4.83 -9.15
N THR A 722 24.50 5.24 -7.98
CA THR A 722 25.93 5.45 -7.71
C THR A 722 26.37 4.55 -6.59
N ILE A 723 27.39 3.75 -6.84
CA ILE A 723 28.09 2.94 -5.84
C ILE A 723 29.57 3.18 -6.06
N LYS A 724 30.22 3.94 -5.19
CA LYS A 724 31.62 4.35 -5.33
C LYS A 724 32.45 3.88 -4.14
N GLU A 725 33.73 3.58 -4.34
CA GLU A 725 34.67 3.30 -3.23
C GLU A 725 34.14 2.23 -2.26
N SER A 726 33.60 1.14 -2.81
CA SER A 726 32.77 0.13 -2.14
C SER A 726 33.13 -1.31 -2.56
N ASN A 727 34.42 -1.58 -2.85
CA ASN A 727 35.04 -2.89 -3.16
C ASN A 727 34.21 -3.85 -4.04
N VAL A 728 33.78 -3.38 -5.22
CA VAL A 728 33.15 -4.22 -6.25
C VAL A 728 34.25 -4.76 -7.17
N GLU A 729 34.55 -6.06 -7.12
CA GLU A 729 35.70 -6.63 -7.84
C GLU A 729 35.41 -7.00 -9.31
N ILE A 730 34.18 -7.46 -9.60
CA ILE A 730 33.77 -7.98 -10.92
C ILE A 730 32.37 -7.43 -11.26
N ILE A 731 32.07 -7.19 -12.54
CA ILE A 731 30.70 -6.96 -13.03
C ILE A 731 30.27 -8.15 -13.90
N SER A 732 29.23 -8.88 -13.50
CA SER A 732 28.76 -10.08 -14.18
C SER A 732 27.70 -9.79 -15.25
N LYS A 733 27.54 -10.70 -16.22
CA LYS A 733 26.44 -10.68 -17.22
C LYS A 733 25.05 -10.68 -16.62
N ASN A 734 24.90 -11.16 -15.38
CA ASN A 734 23.63 -11.23 -14.66
C ASN A 734 23.40 -10.03 -13.73
N SER A 735 24.34 -9.09 -13.66
CA SER A 735 24.22 -7.90 -12.79
C SER A 735 23.02 -7.05 -13.20
N PHE A 736 22.76 -6.91 -14.51
CA PHE A 736 21.60 -6.19 -15.06
C PHE A 736 20.76 -7.10 -15.97
N PRO A 737 19.92 -7.98 -15.40
CA PRO A 737 19.22 -9.00 -16.17
C PRO A 737 18.17 -8.39 -17.10
N SER A 738 18.12 -8.84 -18.36
CA SER A 738 17.20 -8.31 -19.39
C SER A 738 15.72 -8.70 -19.20
N VAL A 739 15.39 -9.42 -18.12
CA VAL A 739 14.03 -9.95 -17.84
C VAL A 739 13.08 -8.92 -17.22
N ARG A 740 13.57 -7.75 -16.79
CA ARG A 740 12.75 -6.65 -16.22
C ARG A 740 13.10 -5.33 -16.90
N GLN A 741 12.12 -4.43 -17.10
CA GLN A 741 12.37 -3.11 -17.67
C GLN A 741 13.23 -2.28 -16.69
N ASN A 742 14.52 -2.09 -17.01
CA ASN A 742 15.42 -1.27 -16.22
C ASN A 742 15.43 0.18 -16.75
N HIS A 743 15.17 1.14 -15.86
CA HIS A 743 15.06 2.56 -16.19
C HIS A 743 16.29 3.39 -15.77
N ILE A 744 17.39 2.73 -15.39
CA ILE A 744 18.63 3.41 -15.01
C ILE A 744 19.16 4.21 -16.22
N LYS A 745 19.32 5.52 -15.99
CA LYS A 745 19.89 6.49 -16.93
C LYS A 745 21.33 6.82 -16.58
N TYR A 746 21.67 6.81 -15.29
CA TYR A 746 22.99 7.17 -14.78
C TYR A 746 23.49 6.05 -13.86
N LEU A 747 24.60 5.42 -14.25
CA LEU A 747 25.27 4.38 -13.48
C LEU A 747 26.70 4.79 -13.21
N ASP A 748 27.06 4.96 -11.95
CA ASP A 748 28.42 5.27 -11.51
C ASP A 748 28.94 4.17 -10.58
N LEU A 749 29.98 3.48 -11.05
CA LEU A 749 30.68 2.41 -10.36
C LEU A 749 32.18 2.73 -10.24
N SER A 750 32.53 4.02 -10.24
CA SER A 750 33.92 4.47 -10.14
C SER A 750 34.57 4.11 -8.79
N GLY A 751 35.89 3.98 -8.75
CA GLY A 751 36.62 3.84 -7.47
C GLY A 751 36.41 2.53 -6.72
N ASN A 752 35.82 1.49 -7.32
CA ASN A 752 35.47 0.24 -6.63
C ASN A 752 36.53 -0.85 -6.68
N GLY A 753 37.60 -0.66 -7.46
CA GLY A 753 38.62 -1.68 -7.66
C GLY A 753 38.21 -2.78 -8.64
N ILE A 754 37.25 -2.50 -9.53
CA ILE A 754 36.78 -3.47 -10.53
C ILE A 754 37.95 -3.91 -11.41
N THR A 755 38.16 -5.22 -11.54
CA THR A 755 39.22 -5.82 -12.34
C THR A 755 38.70 -6.38 -13.67
N HIS A 756 37.42 -6.78 -13.71
CA HIS A 756 36.84 -7.47 -14.86
C HIS A 756 35.35 -7.14 -15.09
N VAL A 757 34.95 -7.03 -16.36
CA VAL A 757 33.56 -6.86 -16.82
C VAL A 757 33.22 -7.98 -17.79
N GLU A 758 32.26 -8.83 -17.44
CA GLU A 758 31.83 -9.95 -18.28
C GLU A 758 31.08 -9.49 -19.54
N GLU A 759 31.04 -10.37 -20.55
CA GLU A 759 30.29 -10.13 -21.78
C GLU A 759 28.80 -9.84 -21.50
N TYR A 760 28.24 -8.81 -22.13
CA TYR A 760 26.84 -8.39 -22.00
C TYR A 760 26.40 -7.93 -20.61
N ALA A 761 27.33 -7.58 -19.72
CA ALA A 761 27.05 -7.05 -18.38
C ALA A 761 25.98 -5.94 -18.35
N PHE A 762 26.03 -5.01 -19.31
CA PHE A 762 25.12 -3.85 -19.37
C PHE A 762 24.00 -4.00 -20.41
N HIS A 763 23.82 -5.18 -20.99
CA HIS A 763 22.94 -5.40 -22.13
C HIS A 763 21.46 -5.10 -21.83
N GLY A 764 21.03 -5.21 -20.57
CA GLY A 764 19.67 -4.89 -20.11
C GLY A 764 19.38 -3.39 -19.87
N LEU A 765 20.38 -2.51 -19.92
CA LEU A 765 20.24 -1.08 -19.57
C LEU A 765 19.86 -0.22 -20.78
N SER A 766 18.62 -0.34 -21.24
CA SER A 766 18.14 0.32 -22.47
C SER A 766 18.11 1.85 -22.42
N HIS A 767 17.99 2.43 -21.23
CA HIS A 767 17.84 3.87 -21.01
C HIS A 767 19.13 4.58 -20.60
N LEU A 768 20.26 3.84 -20.53
CA LEU A 768 21.52 4.35 -20.00
C LEU A 768 22.05 5.51 -20.84
N ILE A 769 22.43 6.61 -20.21
CA ILE A 769 23.01 7.81 -20.84
C ILE A 769 24.42 8.05 -20.31
N HIS A 770 24.72 7.58 -19.09
CA HIS A 770 26.01 7.76 -18.45
C HIS A 770 26.43 6.47 -17.73
N LEU A 771 27.64 6.01 -18.02
CA LEU A 771 28.30 4.88 -17.38
C LEU A 771 29.70 5.29 -16.92
N ASP A 772 29.93 5.34 -15.62
CA ASP A 772 31.24 5.62 -15.03
C ASP A 772 31.87 4.36 -14.44
N LEU A 773 33.01 3.98 -15.01
CA LEU A 773 33.89 2.88 -14.58
C LEU A 773 35.31 3.40 -14.29
N SER A 774 35.48 4.70 -14.11
CA SER A 774 36.79 5.31 -13.87
C SER A 774 37.38 4.99 -12.50
N ASN A 775 38.68 5.21 -12.35
CA ASN A 775 39.39 4.97 -11.08
C ASN A 775 39.23 3.52 -10.58
N ASN A 776 39.23 2.56 -11.49
CA ASN A 776 39.16 1.12 -11.19
C ASN A 776 40.48 0.43 -11.57
N SER A 777 40.51 -0.89 -11.50
CA SER A 777 41.70 -1.72 -11.80
C SER A 777 41.53 -2.52 -13.08
N LEU A 778 40.76 -2.01 -14.05
CA LEU A 778 40.48 -2.72 -15.29
C LEU A 778 41.75 -2.85 -16.13
N THR A 779 42.14 -4.08 -16.46
CA THR A 779 43.31 -4.37 -17.32
C THR A 779 42.93 -4.72 -18.76
N GLN A 780 41.73 -5.26 -18.96
CA GLN A 780 41.21 -5.73 -20.24
C GLN A 780 39.71 -5.46 -20.38
N LEU A 781 39.22 -5.39 -21.62
CA LEU A 781 37.79 -5.32 -21.93
C LEU A 781 37.44 -6.33 -23.03
N ASP A 782 36.66 -7.33 -22.63
CA ASP A 782 36.28 -8.46 -23.49
C ASP A 782 35.23 -8.08 -24.53
N ALA A 783 34.99 -9.00 -25.48
CA ALA A 783 33.98 -8.82 -26.52
C ALA A 783 32.59 -8.58 -25.91
N ASN A 784 31.87 -7.58 -26.41
CA ASN A 784 30.52 -7.23 -25.96
C ASN A 784 30.37 -6.86 -24.47
N SER A 785 31.46 -6.68 -23.72
CA SER A 785 31.42 -6.26 -22.31
C SER A 785 30.70 -4.91 -22.13
N LEU A 786 30.79 -4.03 -23.12
CA LEU A 786 30.14 -2.72 -23.16
C LEU A 786 28.95 -2.64 -24.14
N ALA A 787 28.41 -3.78 -24.56
CA ALA A 787 27.29 -3.82 -25.50
C ALA A 787 25.96 -3.38 -24.85
N ILE A 788 25.27 -2.42 -25.48
CA ILE A 788 23.93 -1.95 -25.09
C ILE A 788 23.01 -2.04 -26.31
N ARG A 789 21.89 -2.76 -26.17
CA ARG A 789 21.03 -3.18 -27.30
C ARG A 789 20.19 -2.04 -27.90
N SER A 790 19.89 -1.00 -27.13
CA SER A 790 18.83 -0.05 -27.50
C SER A 790 19.34 1.13 -28.32
N PRO A 791 18.86 1.33 -29.56
CA PRO A 791 19.12 2.56 -30.31
C PRO A 791 18.54 3.76 -29.55
N SER A 792 19.28 4.87 -29.53
CA SER A 792 18.88 6.09 -28.83
C SER A 792 19.49 7.31 -29.52
N ALA A 793 18.75 8.42 -29.53
CA ALA A 793 19.28 9.71 -29.99
C ALA A 793 20.20 10.37 -28.95
N GLN A 794 20.14 9.94 -27.68
CA GLN A 794 20.94 10.52 -26.60
C GLN A 794 22.37 9.95 -26.60
N PRO A 795 23.41 10.79 -26.47
CA PRO A 795 24.79 10.32 -26.37
C PRO A 795 24.99 9.48 -25.12
N LEU A 796 25.61 8.32 -25.26
CA LEU A 796 26.12 7.54 -24.14
C LEU A 796 27.50 8.09 -23.76
N GLN A 797 27.67 8.52 -22.52
CA GLN A 797 28.97 8.88 -21.96
C GLN A 797 29.55 7.69 -21.22
N LEU A 798 30.73 7.25 -21.65
CA LEU A 798 31.45 6.13 -21.07
C LEU A 798 32.77 6.63 -20.49
N TRP A 799 32.92 6.53 -19.17
CA TRP A 799 34.08 6.99 -18.45
C TRP A 799 34.92 5.80 -18.00
N LEU A 800 36.14 5.71 -18.51
CA LEU A 800 37.12 4.64 -18.29
C LEU A 800 38.47 5.20 -17.82
N GLN A 801 38.53 6.48 -17.48
CA GLN A 801 39.79 7.12 -17.08
C GLN A 801 40.39 6.52 -15.81
N SER A 802 41.72 6.65 -15.65
CA SER A 802 42.45 6.18 -14.46
C SER A 802 42.21 4.70 -14.19
N ASN A 803 42.38 3.88 -15.22
CA ASN A 803 42.36 2.41 -15.16
C ASN A 803 43.73 1.88 -15.65
N GLN A 804 43.85 0.56 -15.85
CA GLN A 804 45.09 -0.10 -16.29
C GLN A 804 44.96 -0.67 -17.72
N LEU A 805 44.08 -0.10 -18.54
CA LEU A 805 43.79 -0.61 -19.88
C LEU A 805 45.03 -0.51 -20.78
N THR A 806 45.32 -1.58 -21.51
CA THR A 806 46.37 -1.60 -22.52
C THR A 806 45.81 -1.78 -23.91
N SER A 807 46.49 -1.24 -24.92
CA SER A 807 46.04 -1.23 -26.31
C SER A 807 45.79 -2.61 -26.94
N HIS A 808 46.39 -3.68 -26.40
CA HIS A 808 46.26 -5.05 -26.90
C HIS A 808 45.09 -5.81 -26.29
N GLU A 809 44.66 -5.40 -25.09
CA GLU A 809 43.64 -6.08 -24.29
C GLU A 809 42.23 -5.49 -24.50
N LEU A 810 42.07 -4.71 -25.56
CA LEU A 810 40.78 -4.19 -26.01
C LEU A 810 40.27 -5.06 -27.17
N SER A 811 39.16 -5.76 -26.95
CA SER A 811 38.55 -6.61 -27.98
C SER A 811 38.10 -5.80 -29.21
N PRO A 812 38.34 -6.27 -30.45
CA PRO A 812 37.77 -5.67 -31.66
C PRO A 812 36.23 -5.60 -31.67
N LYS A 813 35.55 -6.42 -30.85
CA LYS A 813 34.09 -6.45 -30.71
C LYS A 813 33.62 -5.77 -29.43
N LEU A 814 34.35 -4.77 -28.95
CA LEU A 814 33.99 -4.05 -27.74
C LEU A 814 32.66 -3.29 -27.89
N PHE A 815 32.40 -2.76 -29.09
CA PHE A 815 31.30 -1.87 -29.41
C PHE A 815 30.44 -2.41 -30.58
N PRO A 816 29.77 -3.56 -30.43
CA PRO A 816 29.07 -4.18 -31.55
C PRO A 816 27.85 -3.34 -32.00
N SER A 817 27.88 -2.82 -33.23
CA SER A 817 26.73 -2.18 -33.89
C SER A 817 26.05 -1.09 -33.05
N ILE A 818 26.82 -0.15 -32.51
CA ILE A 818 26.29 0.97 -31.73
C ILE A 818 25.39 1.83 -32.63
N LYS A 819 24.11 1.92 -32.26
CA LYS A 819 23.08 2.71 -32.96
C LYS A 819 22.71 3.99 -32.21
N ARG A 820 23.70 4.61 -31.57
CA ARG A 820 23.55 5.85 -30.79
C ARG A 820 24.88 6.59 -30.68
N PRO A 821 24.88 7.92 -30.50
CA PRO A 821 26.13 8.64 -30.25
C PRO A 821 26.87 8.12 -29.01
N LEU A 822 28.20 8.05 -29.06
CA LEU A 822 29.04 7.59 -27.95
C LEU A 822 30.20 8.57 -27.70
N MET A 823 30.37 8.95 -26.44
CA MET A 823 31.52 9.69 -25.95
C MET A 823 32.31 8.78 -25.02
N VAL A 824 33.58 8.52 -25.34
CA VAL A 824 34.44 7.62 -24.55
C VAL A 824 35.60 8.43 -23.97
N PHE A 825 35.72 8.41 -22.64
CA PHE A 825 36.82 9.03 -21.92
C PHE A 825 37.74 7.94 -21.38
N MET A 826 38.94 7.83 -21.94
CA MET A 826 39.96 6.82 -21.59
C MET A 826 41.27 7.48 -21.14
N ALA A 827 41.18 8.67 -20.56
CA ALA A 827 42.36 9.38 -20.08
C ALA A 827 43.12 8.58 -19.00
N ASP A 828 44.42 8.81 -18.83
CA ASP A 828 45.21 8.20 -17.74
C ASP A 828 45.07 6.66 -17.68
N ASN A 829 45.41 6.00 -18.79
CA ASN A 829 45.47 4.54 -18.90
C ASN A 829 46.87 4.13 -19.41
N ASN A 830 47.08 2.84 -19.70
CA ASN A 830 48.38 2.32 -20.15
C ASN A 830 48.40 2.02 -21.67
N MET A 831 47.73 2.84 -22.46
CA MET A 831 47.66 2.66 -23.91
C MET A 831 48.94 3.14 -24.60
N HIS A 832 49.57 2.25 -25.35
CA HIS A 832 50.80 2.52 -26.11
C HIS A 832 50.54 2.81 -27.59
N TYR A 833 49.36 2.44 -28.11
CA TYR A 833 48.90 2.78 -29.45
C TYR A 833 47.36 2.84 -29.50
N PHE A 834 46.79 3.50 -30.49
CA PHE A 834 45.34 3.58 -30.67
C PHE A 834 44.85 2.49 -31.64
N PRO A 835 44.16 1.42 -31.18
CA PRO A 835 43.87 0.24 -31.98
C PRO A 835 42.79 0.48 -33.04
N GLU A 836 43.19 0.33 -34.30
CA GLU A 836 42.31 0.44 -35.49
C GLU A 836 41.10 -0.50 -35.41
N SER A 837 41.32 -1.74 -34.98
CA SER A 837 40.32 -2.80 -34.95
C SER A 837 39.18 -2.55 -33.94
N VAL A 838 39.36 -1.61 -33.01
CA VAL A 838 38.36 -1.28 -31.99
C VAL A 838 37.64 0.03 -32.35
N PHE A 839 38.39 1.06 -32.74
CA PHE A 839 37.86 2.41 -32.85
C PHE A 839 37.51 2.86 -34.27
N ARG A 840 37.92 2.14 -35.32
CA ARG A 840 37.57 2.55 -36.69
C ARG A 840 36.06 2.66 -36.88
N GLU A 841 35.32 1.63 -36.50
CA GLU A 841 33.86 1.60 -36.62
C GLU A 841 33.20 2.74 -35.82
N VAL A 842 33.69 3.00 -34.61
CA VAL A 842 33.17 4.07 -33.74
C VAL A 842 33.42 5.47 -34.33
N ILE A 843 34.61 5.71 -34.87
CA ILE A 843 34.98 7.02 -35.43
C ILE A 843 34.24 7.31 -36.75
N GLU A 844 34.02 6.27 -37.56
CA GLU A 844 33.36 6.35 -38.86
C GLU A 844 31.81 6.35 -38.80
N SER A 845 31.19 6.02 -37.65
CA SER A 845 29.77 5.66 -37.58
C SER A 845 28.72 6.78 -37.37
N ASP A 846 29.08 8.01 -36.97
CA ASP A 846 28.20 9.22 -36.96
C ASP A 846 29.00 10.48 -36.56
N ASP A 847 28.48 11.70 -36.67
CA ASP A 847 29.16 12.96 -36.33
C ASP A 847 29.32 13.23 -34.82
N TYR A 848 28.58 12.51 -33.97
CA TYR A 848 28.50 12.76 -32.54
C TYR A 848 29.39 11.85 -31.66
N TYR A 849 30.35 11.15 -32.27
CA TYR A 849 31.32 10.34 -31.54
C TYR A 849 32.52 11.15 -31.10
N LEU A 850 32.96 10.96 -29.86
CA LEU A 850 34.16 11.59 -29.31
C LEU A 850 34.94 10.57 -28.48
N VAL A 851 36.26 10.54 -28.66
CA VAL A 851 37.15 9.68 -27.88
C VAL A 851 38.29 10.52 -27.31
N ASP A 852 38.29 10.70 -25.99
CA ASP A 852 39.38 11.39 -25.28
C ASP A 852 40.35 10.36 -24.71
N VAL A 853 41.62 10.48 -25.07
CA VAL A 853 42.71 9.55 -24.68
C VAL A 853 43.86 10.28 -24.01
N ASN A 854 43.59 11.41 -23.36
CA ASN A 854 44.60 12.20 -22.66
C ASN A 854 45.48 11.36 -21.72
N ASP A 855 46.72 11.80 -21.46
CA ASP A 855 47.60 11.20 -20.45
C ASP A 855 47.85 9.69 -20.59
N ASN A 856 47.81 9.16 -21.81
CA ASN A 856 48.23 7.78 -22.12
C ASN A 856 49.66 7.74 -22.71
N PRO A 857 50.47 6.71 -22.41
CA PRO A 857 51.86 6.60 -22.85
C PRO A 857 51.98 6.13 -24.32
N PHE A 858 51.35 6.82 -25.26
CA PHE A 858 51.41 6.44 -26.68
C PHE A 858 52.85 6.48 -27.19
N LEU A 859 53.25 5.46 -27.95
CA LEU A 859 54.53 5.43 -28.65
C LEU A 859 54.40 6.22 -29.94
N CYS A 860 55.41 7.03 -30.26
CA CYS A 860 55.47 7.78 -31.52
C CYS A 860 55.80 6.85 -32.72
N ASP A 861 54.92 5.87 -33.00
CA ASP A 861 55.07 4.88 -34.08
C ASP A 861 54.08 5.17 -35.22
N CYS A 862 54.62 5.67 -36.32
CA CYS A 862 53.87 6.08 -37.49
C CYS A 862 53.27 4.93 -38.30
N GLU A 863 53.94 3.79 -38.37
CA GLU A 863 53.42 2.62 -39.09
C GLU A 863 52.22 2.03 -38.35
N ARG A 864 52.30 1.98 -37.02
CA ARG A 864 51.21 1.47 -36.18
C ARG A 864 49.98 2.38 -36.13
N HIS A 865 50.16 3.68 -36.34
CA HIS A 865 49.08 4.67 -36.39
C HIS A 865 48.72 5.10 -37.82
N LYS A 866 49.22 4.40 -38.84
CA LYS A 866 49.04 4.76 -40.28
C LYS A 866 47.58 5.03 -40.65
N TRP A 867 46.66 4.27 -40.07
CA TRP A 867 45.23 4.42 -40.31
C TRP A 867 44.69 5.78 -39.87
N LEU A 868 45.20 6.36 -38.78
CA LEU A 868 44.82 7.69 -38.31
C LEU A 868 45.17 8.76 -39.35
N PHE A 869 46.28 8.61 -40.08
CA PHE A 869 46.67 9.51 -41.17
C PHE A 869 45.85 9.32 -42.44
N SER A 870 45.23 8.14 -42.60
CA SER A 870 44.44 7.81 -43.79
C SER A 870 42.98 8.27 -43.71
N ILE A 871 42.45 8.49 -42.51
CA ILE A 871 41.06 8.98 -42.31
C ILE A 871 40.95 10.50 -42.49
N ASP A 872 39.76 10.97 -42.85
CA ASP A 872 39.43 12.39 -43.06
C ASP A 872 39.75 13.25 -41.81
N ARG A 873 40.14 14.51 -42.03
CA ARG A 873 40.42 15.48 -40.95
C ARG A 873 39.24 15.62 -39.98
N HIS A 874 38.01 15.66 -40.50
CA HIS A 874 36.79 15.78 -39.70
C HIS A 874 36.61 14.58 -38.76
N LEU A 875 36.75 13.35 -39.29
CA LEU A 875 36.69 12.12 -38.50
C LEU A 875 37.81 12.06 -37.46
N ARG A 876 39.01 12.53 -37.83
CA ARG A 876 40.16 12.56 -36.93
C ARG A 876 39.99 13.54 -35.77
N SER A 877 39.27 14.65 -35.96
CA SER A 877 38.99 15.65 -34.92
C SER A 877 38.13 15.11 -33.76
N LYS A 878 37.53 13.92 -33.94
CA LYS A 878 36.79 13.19 -32.91
C LYS A 878 37.71 12.54 -31.86
N ILE A 879 39.00 12.35 -32.18
CA ILE A 879 40.01 11.86 -31.24
C ILE A 879 40.65 13.08 -30.57
N ARG A 880 40.50 13.19 -29.24
CA ARG A 880 40.98 14.33 -28.45
C ARG A 880 42.19 13.95 -27.63
N ASN A 881 43.09 14.93 -27.46
CA ASN A 881 44.18 14.91 -26.50
C ASN A 881 45.14 13.70 -26.62
N MET A 882 45.38 13.21 -27.83
CA MET A 882 46.35 12.12 -28.06
C MET A 882 47.78 12.66 -28.17
N TYR A 883 48.61 12.38 -27.18
CA TYR A 883 50.02 12.77 -27.12
C TYR A 883 50.90 11.53 -27.10
N CYS A 884 52.03 11.51 -27.82
CA CYS A 884 53.01 10.43 -27.65
C CYS A 884 54.10 10.81 -26.63
N SER A 885 54.89 9.82 -26.21
CA SER A 885 55.78 9.78 -25.04
C SER A 885 56.88 10.85 -24.97
N GLU A 886 57.04 11.69 -25.99
CA GLU A 886 57.90 12.89 -25.98
C GLU A 886 57.12 14.21 -25.75
N HIS A 887 55.83 14.14 -25.38
CA HIS A 887 54.88 15.27 -25.37
C HIS A 887 54.81 16.03 -26.71
N THR A 888 55.26 15.38 -27.79
CA THR A 888 55.03 15.85 -29.15
C THR A 888 53.56 15.62 -29.47
N ILE A 889 52.83 16.73 -29.64
CA ILE A 889 51.46 16.70 -30.12
C ILE A 889 51.52 16.20 -31.56
N TRP A 890 50.79 15.12 -31.85
CA TRP A 890 50.45 14.84 -33.25
C TRP A 890 49.50 15.96 -33.70
N HIS A 891 50.04 17.03 -34.27
CA HIS A 891 49.25 18.13 -34.80
C HIS A 891 48.54 17.65 -36.07
N PHE A 892 47.29 17.23 -35.91
CA PHE A 892 46.45 16.76 -37.00
C PHE A 892 45.71 17.88 -37.74
N GLU A 893 46.02 19.13 -37.41
CA GLU A 893 45.55 20.33 -38.07
C GLU A 893 46.62 20.73 -39.10
N ASP A 894 46.26 20.63 -40.38
CA ASP A 894 47.03 21.09 -41.55
C ASP A 894 47.81 20.06 -42.38
N ILE A 895 47.67 20.24 -43.70
CA ILE A 895 47.92 19.35 -44.86
C ILE A 895 49.39 18.93 -45.03
N VAL A 896 50.17 18.91 -43.95
CA VAL A 896 51.57 18.55 -44.00
C VAL A 896 51.86 17.49 -42.95
N THR A 897 51.85 16.25 -43.41
CA THR A 897 52.55 15.07 -42.85
C THR A 897 54.05 15.36 -42.70
N LYS A 898 54.42 16.29 -41.82
CA LYS A 898 55.79 16.50 -41.37
C LYS A 898 55.84 16.06 -39.93
N ASN A 899 56.21 14.79 -39.74
CA ASN A 899 57.00 14.26 -38.62
C ASN A 899 56.90 12.73 -38.51
N CYS A 900 56.15 12.07 -39.40
CA CYS A 900 56.33 10.65 -39.68
C CYS A 900 57.17 10.46 -40.92
N VAL A 901 58.46 10.20 -40.73
CA VAL A 901 59.40 9.75 -41.78
C VAL A 901 59.80 8.33 -41.48
#